data_AF-A0A2M7I4I7-F1
#
_entry.id   AF-A0A2M7I4I7-F1
#
_cell.length_a   1.000
_cell.length_b   1.000
_cell.length_c   1.000
_cell.angle_alpha   90.00
_cell.angle_beta   90.00
_cell.angle_gamma   90.00
#
_symmetry.space_group_name_H-M   'P 1'
#
loop_
_entity.id
_entity.type
_entity.pdbx_description
1 polymer ?
#
loop_
_entity_poly.entity_id
_entity_poly.type
_entity_poly.pdbx_seq_one_letter_code
_entity_poly.pdbx_strand_id
1 'polypeptide(L)'
;MVLLLLSHNLFSGVKGVTGEIIFNPINLGSQTYSITVSTNEYCWVWDTTTNKTVFLPTYSFNKSGLTGDSSAAFSEPKAANRASFGTIPWGKMIFDIQSTYGVNLSFTIDLRDVGWSQDTSKYWTHDTYINFDFTVGENGFAFLSQGAPKDSFNINDATQISLSSTVYIWSFWSPNSSPAQSAFKVPVTLFNKIEENPSISFGFLNANGNQVFSGDYDLFNFNQNQTVFEGTLDTIYNSQRYYSFNWLPNQNVSGNSSNLYNSSFNFSVGMAKLTKSITRNFRTVWPLTIKNNLGEVGGISIGNISFKDPITDNTYHSYSATETGFLKDNAFDSLSILVGSNPNQKYGAKAVSTINYNGRNYQYSGGDFSTSGTDFIITGPTTKTAYYKGTQLSSNINAFTNNSQRKIVRTPDGVMHLVYESLDRVWYEISTDNGATWEIMNGGSSVSTGTAKLVSADYFNTTQGNVIAIVYQAYNSIGSNLILDLYLNGVFQQTNGLAIYSHSSGEIDAFNTNPIVAINSNGQILVSWYVDGEIAGTTSGLYYKYGYIYLAYGLYPVISWYTSSPVIISGSGIATFNPSVSAYKSALQPFQLVYENSNQIYHLTLTDNANHINHIEESTPQVISSGSGFARNNNPSITAINGGAYAVWEGRKVNRVTGIPKPSWAVAKNLITGVFSNFSNSNEVIDALAPNINIAVSNSKVVLAWSENLSGYVGEPSPSTLQSLNISGKYIQLNNGGTKSQMYATTLNIGSEPFYFNLSNNIGSYLGLNKSKAGYNTSIIIGRKGVVYNNGTEFYFNIGEINVDGQNINFNSIPDTAAISEEEMLNKYLVSDSFILNNNSDFTYSVNYGIADSLSAVKLLSKDNSVSFTVELIDVKTQKVIGVYDEVKYTQSNTTDYNNIKYKVDTKGIGNREVF
;
A
#
# COMPACT_ATOMS: atom_id res chain seq x y z
N MET A 1 2.41 64.65 -19.04
CA MET A 1 1.18 64.34 -18.29
C MET A 1 0.36 63.40 -19.16
N VAL A 2 0.32 62.10 -18.83
CA VAL A 2 -0.50 61.13 -19.57
C VAL A 2 -1.94 61.37 -19.12
N LEU A 3 -2.74 61.97 -19.99
CA LEU A 3 -4.17 62.18 -19.77
C LEU A 3 -4.86 60.81 -19.95
N LEU A 4 -5.21 60.13 -18.87
CA LEU A 4 -6.03 58.91 -18.96
C LEU A 4 -7.47 59.32 -19.31
N LEU A 5 -7.83 59.21 -20.58
CA LEU A 5 -9.20 59.36 -21.09
C LEU A 5 -10.00 58.09 -20.78
N LEU A 6 -10.68 58.06 -19.64
CA LEU A 6 -11.71 57.04 -19.40
C LEU A 6 -13.01 57.47 -20.08
N SER A 7 -13.47 56.64 -21.01
CA SER A 7 -14.36 57.04 -22.08
C SER A 7 -15.83 56.67 -21.80
N HIS A 8 -16.36 56.91 -20.60
CA HIS A 8 -17.80 56.73 -20.35
C HIS A 8 -18.55 58.07 -20.30
N ASN A 9 -19.68 58.13 -21.01
CA ASN A 9 -20.59 59.26 -21.01
C ASN A 9 -21.32 59.26 -19.67
N LEU A 10 -20.78 59.95 -18.67
CA LEU A 10 -21.34 59.94 -17.30
C LEU A 10 -22.72 60.60 -17.25
N PHE A 11 -23.15 61.32 -18.29
CA PHE A 11 -24.42 62.02 -18.35
C PHE A 11 -25.03 62.01 -19.77
N SER A 12 -26.15 61.31 -19.99
CA SER A 12 -26.93 61.43 -21.21
C SER A 12 -27.99 62.54 -21.08
N GLY A 13 -28.06 63.46 -22.05
CA GLY A 13 -29.35 63.98 -22.50
C GLY A 13 -29.85 65.36 -22.04
N VAL A 14 -29.06 66.21 -21.36
CA VAL A 14 -29.52 67.59 -21.03
C VAL A 14 -28.42 68.62 -21.31
N LYS A 15 -28.80 69.72 -21.98
CA LYS A 15 -27.94 70.91 -22.18
C LYS A 15 -27.50 71.42 -20.81
N GLY A 16 -26.23 71.82 -20.69
CA GLY A 16 -25.76 72.54 -19.51
C GLY A 16 -26.67 73.73 -19.22
N VAL A 17 -26.81 74.05 -17.95
CA VAL A 17 -27.45 75.29 -17.52
C VAL A 17 -26.58 76.50 -17.87
N THR A 18 -26.98 77.72 -17.52
CA THR A 18 -26.21 78.95 -17.81
C THR A 18 -25.87 79.66 -16.52
N GLY A 19 -24.92 79.10 -15.79
CA GLY A 19 -24.46 79.52 -14.49
C GLY A 19 -22.99 79.75 -14.41
N GLU A 20 -22.63 80.78 -13.66
CA GLU A 20 -21.26 81.20 -13.47
C GLU A 20 -20.91 81.30 -11.98
N ILE A 21 -19.68 80.95 -11.61
CA ILE A 21 -19.08 81.42 -10.36
C ILE A 21 -18.38 82.73 -10.68
N ILE A 22 -18.97 83.84 -10.24
CA ILE A 22 -18.55 85.19 -10.58
C ILE A 22 -17.86 85.82 -9.37
N PHE A 23 -16.61 86.20 -9.52
CA PHE A 23 -15.86 86.96 -8.53
C PHE A 23 -16.17 88.44 -8.71
N ASN A 24 -16.83 89.02 -7.71
CA ASN A 24 -17.27 90.40 -7.71
C ASN A 24 -16.52 91.20 -6.64
N PRO A 25 -15.48 91.99 -7.01
CA PRO A 25 -14.81 92.88 -6.07
C PRO A 25 -15.75 94.03 -5.65
N ILE A 26 -15.89 94.27 -4.35
CA ILE A 26 -16.60 95.41 -3.77
C ILE A 26 -15.56 96.47 -3.40
N ASN A 27 -15.73 97.70 -3.89
CA ASN A 27 -14.96 98.89 -3.48
C ASN A 27 -13.43 98.82 -3.64
N LEU A 28 -12.91 98.05 -4.60
CA LEU A 28 -11.46 97.94 -4.81
C LEU A 28 -10.83 99.13 -5.56
N GLY A 29 -11.61 99.90 -6.31
CA GLY A 29 -11.11 101.00 -7.14
C GLY A 29 -10.04 100.52 -8.14
N SER A 30 -8.92 101.25 -8.24
CA SER A 30 -7.80 100.91 -9.16
C SER A 30 -6.91 99.74 -8.69
N GLN A 31 -7.25 99.09 -7.58
CA GLN A 31 -6.46 97.96 -7.07
C GLN A 31 -6.56 96.75 -8.00
N THR A 32 -5.54 95.90 -7.94
CA THR A 32 -5.59 94.60 -8.61
C THR A 32 -5.61 93.47 -7.60
N TYR A 33 -6.12 92.33 -8.03
CA TYR A 33 -6.17 91.11 -7.26
C TYR A 33 -5.77 89.89 -8.11
N SER A 34 -5.46 88.79 -7.44
CA SER A 34 -5.25 87.49 -8.07
C SER A 34 -6.19 86.45 -7.47
N ILE A 35 -6.65 85.54 -8.31
CA ILE A 35 -7.42 84.36 -7.91
C ILE A 35 -6.57 83.12 -8.16
N THR A 36 -6.37 82.32 -7.13
CA THR A 36 -5.92 80.94 -7.26
C THR A 36 -7.07 80.01 -6.92
N VAL A 37 -7.33 79.03 -7.77
CA VAL A 37 -8.29 77.96 -7.50
C VAL A 37 -7.57 76.63 -7.57
N SER A 38 -7.59 75.88 -6.47
CA SER A 38 -6.88 74.61 -6.38
C SER A 38 -7.71 73.54 -5.67
N THR A 39 -7.25 72.30 -5.67
CA THR A 39 -7.83 71.25 -4.83
C THR A 39 -6.75 70.37 -4.21
N ASN A 40 -6.93 70.02 -2.94
CA ASN A 40 -6.17 68.97 -2.28
C ASN A 40 -6.85 67.59 -2.38
N GLU A 41 -8.05 67.51 -2.96
CA GLU A 41 -8.81 66.29 -3.19
C GLU A 41 -8.81 65.90 -4.68
N TYR A 42 -9.66 64.95 -5.06
CA TYR A 42 -9.95 64.67 -6.46
C TYR A 42 -10.90 65.71 -7.02
N CYS A 43 -10.76 66.02 -8.30
CA CYS A 43 -11.73 66.81 -9.04
C CYS A 43 -12.04 66.17 -10.38
N TRP A 44 -13.12 66.62 -11.00
CA TRP A 44 -13.61 66.14 -12.27
C TRP A 44 -13.87 67.35 -13.15
N VAL A 45 -13.38 67.33 -14.38
CA VAL A 45 -13.57 68.40 -15.36
C VAL A 45 -14.41 67.89 -16.51
N TRP A 46 -15.28 68.72 -17.07
CA TRP A 46 -15.93 68.40 -18.33
C TRP A 46 -14.99 68.68 -19.48
N ASP A 47 -14.65 67.65 -20.23
CA ASP A 47 -13.98 67.80 -21.51
C ASP A 47 -15.03 68.03 -22.60
N THR A 48 -15.09 69.27 -23.08
CA THR A 48 -16.00 69.71 -24.14
C THR A 48 -15.69 69.07 -25.49
N THR A 49 -14.45 68.61 -25.71
CA THR A 49 -14.04 67.97 -26.96
C THR A 49 -14.57 66.54 -27.04
N THR A 50 -14.53 65.82 -25.91
CA THR A 50 -14.98 64.42 -25.84
C THR A 50 -16.39 64.26 -25.29
N ASN A 51 -17.01 65.35 -24.82
CA ASN A 51 -18.32 65.39 -24.18
C ASN A 51 -18.38 64.40 -22.99
N LYS A 52 -17.32 64.37 -22.18
CA LYS A 52 -17.13 63.42 -21.08
C LYS A 52 -16.57 64.12 -19.85
N THR A 53 -16.87 63.57 -18.68
CA THR A 53 -16.27 64.02 -17.44
C THR A 53 -14.95 63.28 -17.23
N VAL A 54 -13.87 64.03 -17.14
CA VAL A 54 -12.50 63.54 -16.98
C VAL A 54 -12.09 63.70 -15.52
N PHE A 55 -11.55 62.63 -14.95
CA PHE A 55 -10.95 62.66 -13.62
C PHE A 55 -9.59 63.37 -13.64
N LEU A 56 -9.38 64.28 -12.68
CA LEU A 56 -8.10 64.94 -12.47
C LEU A 56 -7.62 64.67 -11.02
N PRO A 57 -6.42 64.10 -10.85
CA PRO A 57 -5.87 63.84 -9.51
C PRO A 57 -5.44 65.13 -8.80
N THR A 58 -5.22 66.22 -9.55
CA THR A 58 -4.84 67.54 -9.06
C THR A 58 -5.39 68.60 -10.02
N TYR A 59 -5.79 69.74 -9.47
CA TYR A 59 -6.13 70.92 -10.25
C TYR A 59 -5.56 72.17 -9.56
N SER A 60 -5.02 73.06 -10.38
CA SER A 60 -4.56 74.37 -9.96
C SER A 60 -4.74 75.34 -11.12
N PHE A 61 -5.42 76.43 -10.86
CA PHE A 61 -5.61 77.56 -11.74
C PHE A 61 -5.13 78.80 -11.01
N ASN A 62 -4.40 79.68 -11.69
CA ASN A 62 -3.99 80.97 -11.16
C ASN A 62 -4.19 82.05 -12.22
N LYS A 63 -4.85 83.13 -11.83
CA LYS A 63 -4.96 84.35 -12.63
C LYS A 63 -4.60 85.55 -11.78
N SER A 64 -3.62 86.32 -12.23
CA SER A 64 -3.17 87.57 -11.60
C SER A 64 -3.50 88.79 -12.46
N GLY A 65 -3.42 89.98 -11.85
CA GLY A 65 -3.59 91.27 -12.54
C GLY A 65 -5.03 91.63 -12.89
N LEU A 66 -6.02 91.08 -12.18
CA LEU A 66 -7.44 91.41 -12.36
C LEU A 66 -7.71 92.78 -11.74
N THR A 67 -8.41 93.67 -12.45
CA THR A 67 -8.69 95.04 -11.96
C THR A 67 -9.95 95.08 -11.11
N GLY A 68 -9.97 95.96 -10.11
CA GLY A 68 -11.05 96.13 -9.14
C GLY A 68 -12.42 96.49 -9.71
N ASP A 69 -12.49 96.88 -10.99
CA ASP A 69 -13.73 97.20 -11.70
C ASP A 69 -14.21 96.07 -12.64
N SER A 70 -13.50 94.94 -12.69
CA SER A 70 -13.82 93.80 -13.57
C SER A 70 -14.21 92.56 -12.79
N SER A 71 -15.45 92.09 -12.99
CA SER A 71 -15.86 90.76 -12.56
C SER A 71 -15.15 89.71 -13.40
N ALA A 72 -14.74 88.63 -12.77
CA ALA A 72 -14.18 87.49 -13.48
C ALA A 72 -14.98 86.24 -13.14
N ALA A 73 -15.05 85.26 -14.04
CA ALA A 73 -15.99 84.17 -13.88
C ALA A 73 -15.44 82.84 -14.37
N PHE A 74 -15.80 81.77 -13.66
CA PHE A 74 -15.83 80.42 -14.22
C PHE A 74 -17.26 80.10 -14.64
N SER A 75 -17.43 79.49 -15.80
CA SER A 75 -18.69 78.81 -16.10
C SER A 75 -18.84 77.58 -15.20
N GLU A 76 -20.07 77.13 -15.00
CA GLU A 76 -20.32 75.86 -14.33
C GLU A 76 -19.64 74.70 -15.06
N PRO A 77 -19.41 73.56 -14.39
CA PRO A 77 -18.57 72.52 -14.92
C PRO A 77 -18.99 71.97 -16.29
N LYS A 78 -20.27 72.02 -16.70
CA LYS A 78 -20.78 71.42 -17.96
C LYS A 78 -21.22 72.43 -19.04
N ALA A 79 -21.10 73.74 -18.82
CA ALA A 79 -21.47 74.75 -19.81
C ALA A 79 -20.26 75.60 -20.19
N ALA A 80 -19.97 75.73 -21.49
CA ALA A 80 -18.89 76.57 -21.98
C ALA A 80 -19.45 77.87 -22.62
N ASN A 81 -20.36 78.56 -21.92
CA ASN A 81 -20.85 79.86 -22.36
C ASN A 81 -20.01 80.99 -21.73
N ARG A 82 -19.21 81.67 -22.56
CA ARG A 82 -18.66 83.03 -22.43
C ARG A 82 -17.93 83.48 -21.13
N ALA A 83 -17.76 82.66 -20.08
CA ALA A 83 -17.00 83.06 -18.90
C ALA A 83 -15.48 83.20 -19.19
N SER A 84 -14.82 84.11 -18.45
CA SER A 84 -13.44 84.52 -18.73
C SER A 84 -12.39 83.48 -18.36
N PHE A 85 -12.70 82.51 -17.48
CA PHE A 85 -11.75 81.49 -17.01
C PHE A 85 -12.06 80.06 -17.46
N GLY A 86 -13.07 79.85 -18.31
CA GLY A 86 -13.54 78.53 -18.70
C GLY A 86 -14.39 77.86 -17.62
N THR A 87 -14.48 76.53 -17.63
CA THR A 87 -15.32 75.78 -16.68
C THR A 87 -14.59 75.48 -15.38
N ILE A 88 -15.28 75.62 -14.25
CA ILE A 88 -14.77 75.15 -12.96
C ILE A 88 -14.91 73.62 -12.87
N PRO A 89 -13.90 72.87 -12.38
CA PRO A 89 -14.08 71.45 -12.08
C PRO A 89 -15.11 71.20 -10.97
N TRP A 90 -15.84 70.08 -11.05
CA TRP A 90 -16.50 69.51 -9.88
C TRP A 90 -15.44 69.03 -8.90
N GLY A 91 -15.51 69.44 -7.64
CA GLY A 91 -14.49 69.10 -6.66
C GLY A 91 -14.64 69.91 -5.39
N LYS A 92 -13.82 69.61 -4.40
CA LYS A 92 -13.65 70.47 -3.23
C LYS A 92 -12.58 71.50 -3.55
N MET A 93 -13.00 72.70 -3.94
CA MET A 93 -12.15 73.71 -4.54
C MET A 93 -11.79 74.78 -3.52
N ILE A 94 -10.49 74.98 -3.32
CA ILE A 94 -9.91 76.01 -2.48
C ILE A 94 -9.75 77.26 -3.35
N PHE A 95 -10.35 78.36 -2.91
CA PHE A 95 -10.24 79.67 -3.55
C PHE A 95 -9.37 80.56 -2.66
N ASP A 96 -8.27 81.04 -3.23
CA ASP A 96 -7.38 82.02 -2.60
C ASP A 96 -7.43 83.30 -3.43
N ILE A 97 -8.01 84.36 -2.85
CA ILE A 97 -8.12 85.67 -3.48
C ILE A 97 -7.17 86.62 -2.75
N GLN A 98 -6.13 87.07 -3.44
CA GLN A 98 -5.08 87.90 -2.86
C GLN A 98 -5.10 89.31 -3.45
N SER A 99 -5.08 90.32 -2.60
CA SER A 99 -4.91 91.72 -2.99
C SER A 99 -3.44 92.09 -3.18
N THR A 100 -3.17 93.17 -3.92
CA THR A 100 -1.82 93.76 -4.02
C THR A 100 -1.23 94.22 -2.68
N TYR A 101 -2.05 94.43 -1.65
CA TYR A 101 -1.61 94.82 -0.31
C TYR A 101 -1.34 93.64 0.64
N GLY A 102 -1.43 92.40 0.16
CA GLY A 102 -1.08 91.21 0.93
C GLY A 102 -2.22 90.63 1.78
N VAL A 103 -3.42 91.21 1.74
CA VAL A 103 -4.63 90.57 2.31
C VAL A 103 -5.01 89.36 1.44
N ASN A 104 -5.21 88.19 2.06
CA ASN A 104 -5.58 86.94 1.41
C ASN A 104 -6.89 86.38 1.97
N LEU A 105 -7.87 86.19 1.11
CA LEU A 105 -9.13 85.53 1.44
C LEU A 105 -9.06 84.08 0.97
N SER A 106 -9.05 83.15 1.91
CA SER A 106 -8.99 81.71 1.63
C SER A 106 -10.22 80.98 2.16
N PHE A 107 -10.93 80.29 1.28
CA PHE A 107 -12.09 79.48 1.63
C PHE A 107 -12.23 78.30 0.67
N THR A 108 -13.04 77.32 1.04
CA THR A 108 -13.29 76.14 0.20
C THR A 108 -14.75 76.08 -0.19
N ILE A 109 -15.05 75.82 -1.46
CA ILE A 109 -16.40 75.47 -1.92
C ILE A 109 -16.39 74.01 -2.38
N ASP A 110 -17.31 73.22 -1.84
CA ASP A 110 -17.60 71.88 -2.33
C ASP A 110 -18.59 71.96 -3.49
N LEU A 111 -18.07 71.76 -4.70
CA LEU A 111 -18.82 71.78 -5.96
C LEU A 111 -19.22 70.37 -6.41
N ARG A 112 -19.12 69.37 -5.55
CA ARG A 112 -19.38 67.97 -5.89
C ARG A 112 -20.88 67.68 -5.85
N ASP A 113 -21.67 68.37 -6.64
CA ASP A 113 -23.06 68.04 -6.91
C ASP A 113 -23.31 68.10 -8.41
N VAL A 114 -23.64 66.96 -9.01
CA VAL A 114 -23.99 66.88 -10.44
C VAL A 114 -25.17 67.79 -10.78
N GLY A 115 -26.15 67.90 -9.86
CA GLY A 115 -27.35 68.70 -10.07
C GLY A 115 -27.03 70.16 -10.37
N TRP A 116 -25.94 70.70 -9.80
CA TRP A 116 -25.56 72.11 -9.97
C TRP A 116 -25.27 72.46 -11.43
N SER A 117 -24.85 71.47 -12.21
CA SER A 117 -24.49 71.65 -13.62
C SER A 117 -25.56 71.22 -14.63
N GLN A 118 -26.69 70.66 -14.17
CA GLN A 118 -27.64 69.95 -15.04
C GLN A 118 -29.12 70.16 -14.71
N ASP A 119 -29.45 70.56 -13.49
CA ASP A 119 -30.83 70.60 -13.01
C ASP A 119 -31.30 72.04 -12.77
N THR A 120 -31.95 72.62 -13.79
CA THR A 120 -32.60 73.94 -13.72
C THR A 120 -33.69 74.01 -12.66
N SER A 121 -34.32 72.87 -12.32
CA SER A 121 -35.40 72.83 -11.34
C SER A 121 -34.88 72.82 -9.90
N LYS A 122 -33.69 72.24 -9.69
CA LYS A 122 -33.00 72.23 -8.40
C LYS A 122 -32.29 73.56 -8.12
N TYR A 123 -31.81 74.26 -9.15
CA TYR A 123 -30.99 75.47 -9.04
C TYR A 123 -31.49 76.60 -9.96
N TRP A 124 -32.69 77.12 -9.70
CA TRP A 124 -33.44 78.06 -10.56
C TRP A 124 -32.76 79.38 -11.00
N THR A 125 -31.65 79.81 -10.39
CA THR A 125 -30.76 80.88 -10.92
C THR A 125 -29.33 80.42 -10.73
N HIS A 126 -28.50 80.36 -11.76
CA HIS A 126 -27.25 79.58 -11.68
C HIS A 126 -26.00 80.40 -11.33
N ASP A 127 -26.09 81.74 -11.36
CA ASP A 127 -24.95 82.63 -11.09
C ASP A 127 -24.71 82.80 -9.59
N THR A 128 -23.55 82.28 -9.15
CA THR A 128 -23.03 82.40 -7.80
C THR A 128 -22.01 83.53 -7.75
N TYR A 129 -22.39 84.64 -7.15
CA TYR A 129 -21.48 85.77 -6.96
C TYR A 129 -20.70 85.58 -5.66
N ILE A 130 -19.39 85.45 -5.77
CA ILE A 130 -18.43 85.57 -4.68
C ILE A 130 -18.12 87.06 -4.57
N ASN A 131 -18.82 87.74 -3.66
CA ASN A 131 -18.58 89.15 -3.39
C ASN A 131 -17.50 89.27 -2.31
N PHE A 132 -16.48 90.11 -2.55
CA PHE A 132 -15.38 90.26 -1.61
C PHE A 132 -14.88 91.69 -1.54
N ASP A 133 -14.46 92.11 -0.35
CA ASP A 133 -13.89 93.42 -0.09
C ASP A 133 -12.68 93.25 0.82
N PHE A 134 -11.55 93.84 0.44
CA PHE A 134 -10.32 93.82 1.25
C PHE A 134 -10.26 94.98 2.25
N THR A 135 -11.16 95.97 2.14
CA THR A 135 -11.11 97.23 2.91
C THR A 135 -11.93 97.19 4.21
N VAL A 136 -12.70 96.13 4.42
CA VAL A 136 -13.60 96.01 5.57
C VAL A 136 -13.12 94.90 6.51
N GLY A 137 -12.74 95.32 7.72
CA GLY A 137 -12.15 94.44 8.74
C GLY A 137 -10.66 94.15 8.49
N GLU A 138 -9.94 93.71 9.52
CA GLU A 138 -8.48 93.49 9.45
C GLU A 138 -8.05 92.38 8.46
N ASN A 139 -8.98 91.51 8.04
CA ASN A 139 -8.71 90.37 7.17
C ASN A 139 -9.50 90.38 5.85
N GLY A 140 -10.24 91.46 5.57
CA GLY A 140 -11.26 91.49 4.50
C GLY A 140 -12.43 90.52 4.78
N PHE A 141 -13.40 90.47 3.87
CA PHE A 141 -14.49 89.50 3.93
C PHE A 141 -14.85 88.96 2.54
N ALA A 142 -15.49 87.78 2.52
CA ALA A 142 -16.15 87.23 1.34
C ALA A 142 -17.54 86.69 1.71
N PHE A 143 -18.53 86.85 0.82
CA PHE A 143 -19.86 86.26 0.97
C PHE A 143 -20.45 85.85 -0.38
N LEU A 144 -21.39 84.91 -0.35
CA LEU A 144 -22.07 84.42 -1.54
C LEU A 144 -23.41 85.13 -1.75
N SER A 145 -23.69 85.61 -2.97
CA SER A 145 -25.03 86.06 -3.38
C SER A 145 -25.53 85.34 -4.63
N GLN A 146 -26.86 85.27 -4.74
CA GLN A 146 -27.57 84.57 -5.80
C GLN A 146 -28.08 85.57 -6.84
N GLY A 147 -27.89 85.28 -8.13
CA GLY A 147 -28.61 85.92 -9.25
C GLY A 147 -28.21 87.35 -9.63
N ALA A 148 -27.56 88.11 -8.75
CA ALA A 148 -26.99 89.42 -9.05
C ALA A 148 -25.80 89.76 -8.13
N PRO A 149 -24.84 90.60 -8.59
CA PRO A 149 -23.80 91.14 -7.73
C PRO A 149 -24.43 92.01 -6.65
N LYS A 150 -23.82 92.06 -5.46
CA LYS A 150 -24.21 93.01 -4.43
C LYS A 150 -23.14 94.08 -4.30
N ASP A 151 -23.54 95.33 -4.50
CA ASP A 151 -22.63 96.48 -4.44
C ASP A 151 -22.29 96.91 -3.00
N SER A 152 -22.83 96.22 -1.99
CA SER A 152 -22.55 96.47 -0.57
C SER A 152 -22.68 95.21 0.28
N PHE A 153 -21.89 95.14 1.35
CA PHE A 153 -21.98 94.09 2.36
C PHE A 153 -23.22 94.31 3.25
N ASN A 154 -24.06 93.28 3.37
CA ASN A 154 -25.17 93.25 4.32
C ASN A 154 -24.94 92.12 5.32
N ILE A 155 -24.80 92.46 6.59
CA ILE A 155 -24.59 91.50 7.68
C ILE A 155 -25.73 90.49 7.84
N ASN A 156 -26.91 90.78 7.27
CA ASN A 156 -28.07 89.89 7.25
C ASN A 156 -28.09 88.96 6.03
N ASP A 157 -27.08 89.01 5.16
CA ASP A 157 -26.99 88.08 4.03
C ASP A 157 -26.70 86.66 4.54
N ALA A 158 -27.53 85.72 4.11
CA ALA A 158 -27.65 84.38 4.70
C ALA A 158 -26.40 83.47 4.57
N THR A 159 -25.32 83.92 3.92
CA THR A 159 -24.13 83.05 3.69
C THR A 159 -22.83 83.85 3.66
N GLN A 160 -22.50 84.48 4.79
CA GLN A 160 -21.13 84.94 5.03
C GLN A 160 -20.18 83.73 4.99
N ILE A 161 -19.12 83.81 4.17
CA ILE A 161 -18.13 82.74 4.11
C ILE A 161 -17.17 82.94 5.28
N SER A 162 -17.22 82.04 6.27
CA SER A 162 -16.17 82.00 7.27
C SER A 162 -14.86 81.59 6.59
N LEU A 163 -13.85 82.46 6.68
CA LEU A 163 -12.50 82.15 6.22
C LEU A 163 -12.06 80.83 6.89
N SER A 164 -11.46 79.91 6.10
CA SER A 164 -11.10 78.54 6.52
C SER A 164 -12.22 77.49 6.62
N SER A 165 -13.49 77.82 6.31
CA SER A 165 -14.59 76.83 6.28
C SER A 165 -14.85 76.26 4.88
N THR A 166 -15.49 75.07 4.82
CA THR A 166 -16.01 74.51 3.56
C THR A 166 -17.48 74.90 3.41
N VAL A 167 -17.80 75.60 2.33
CA VAL A 167 -19.17 75.92 1.94
C VAL A 167 -19.65 74.89 0.94
N TYR A 168 -20.84 74.35 1.15
CA TYR A 168 -21.45 73.38 0.24
C TYR A 168 -22.35 74.11 -0.76
N ILE A 169 -22.08 74.00 -2.07
CA ILE A 169 -22.81 74.77 -3.08
C ILE A 169 -24.31 74.46 -3.07
N TRP A 170 -24.67 73.20 -2.80
CA TRP A 170 -26.06 72.78 -2.70
C TRP A 170 -26.76 73.36 -1.47
N SER A 171 -26.07 73.48 -0.33
CA SER A 171 -26.65 74.08 0.88
C SER A 171 -26.90 75.58 0.70
N PHE A 172 -26.07 76.26 -0.09
CA PHE A 172 -26.25 77.67 -0.43
C PHE A 172 -27.49 77.89 -1.29
N TRP A 173 -27.66 77.10 -2.35
CA TRP A 173 -28.73 77.31 -3.31
C TRP A 173 -30.06 76.64 -2.94
N SER A 174 -30.00 75.48 -2.28
CA SER A 174 -31.16 74.70 -1.89
C SER A 174 -30.87 73.98 -0.56
N PRO A 175 -31.07 74.67 0.58
CA PRO A 175 -30.69 74.19 1.91
C PRO A 175 -31.24 72.82 2.29
N ASN A 176 -32.35 72.40 1.65
CA ASN A 176 -33.02 71.11 1.89
C ASN A 176 -32.71 70.06 0.82
N SER A 177 -31.80 70.33 -0.12
CA SER A 177 -31.45 69.39 -1.19
C SER A 177 -30.23 68.55 -0.84
N SER A 178 -30.29 67.26 -1.20
CA SER A 178 -29.14 66.35 -1.13
C SER A 178 -28.29 66.48 -2.39
N PRO A 179 -26.95 66.49 -2.30
CA PRO A 179 -26.09 66.52 -3.47
C PRO A 179 -26.24 65.22 -4.27
N ALA A 180 -26.35 65.33 -5.60
CA ALA A 180 -26.34 64.20 -6.52
C ALA A 180 -24.89 63.76 -6.75
N GLN A 181 -24.41 63.02 -5.76
CA GLN A 181 -22.99 62.73 -5.59
C GLN A 181 -22.61 61.41 -6.24
N SER A 182 -23.50 60.41 -6.22
CA SER A 182 -23.24 59.00 -6.56
C SER A 182 -22.59 58.70 -7.92
N ALA A 183 -22.53 59.65 -8.86
CA ALA A 183 -21.92 59.48 -10.18
C ALA A 183 -20.40 59.73 -10.24
N PHE A 184 -19.77 60.32 -9.20
CA PHE A 184 -18.32 60.53 -9.24
C PHE A 184 -17.55 59.23 -8.98
N LYS A 185 -16.40 59.09 -9.64
CA LYS A 185 -15.53 57.92 -9.50
C LYS A 185 -14.16 58.28 -8.96
N VAL A 186 -13.58 57.39 -8.15
CA VAL A 186 -12.26 57.53 -7.54
C VAL A 186 -11.38 56.31 -7.87
N PRO A 187 -10.04 56.48 -7.93
CA PRO A 187 -9.14 55.39 -8.22
C PRO A 187 -9.00 54.42 -7.05
N VAL A 188 -8.99 53.12 -7.36
CA VAL A 188 -8.61 52.05 -6.44
C VAL A 188 -7.56 51.19 -7.12
N THR A 189 -6.40 51.08 -6.48
CA THR A 189 -5.30 50.24 -6.97
C THR A 189 -5.62 48.78 -6.70
N LEU A 190 -5.52 47.95 -7.73
CA LEU A 190 -5.83 46.53 -7.67
C LEU A 190 -4.52 45.75 -7.73
N PHE A 191 -4.30 44.90 -6.72
CA PHE A 191 -3.13 44.02 -6.66
C PHE A 191 -3.56 42.57 -6.76
N ASN A 192 -2.77 41.80 -7.50
CA ASN A 192 -2.94 40.36 -7.65
C ASN A 192 -1.57 39.73 -7.42
N LYS A 193 -1.34 39.14 -6.24
CA LYS A 193 -0.02 38.81 -5.69
C LYS A 193 0.05 37.38 -5.20
N ILE A 194 1.25 36.80 -5.20
CA ILE A 194 1.49 35.52 -4.53
C ILE A 194 1.83 35.80 -3.06
N GLU A 195 1.14 35.15 -2.13
CA GLU A 195 1.29 35.39 -0.68
C GLU A 195 2.73 35.19 -0.20
N GLU A 196 3.40 34.15 -0.70
CA GLU A 196 4.79 33.79 -0.34
C GLU A 196 5.84 34.71 -0.99
N ASN A 197 5.48 35.42 -2.05
CA ASN A 197 6.35 36.39 -2.70
C ASN A 197 5.55 37.61 -3.19
N PRO A 198 5.26 38.56 -2.30
CA PRO A 198 4.40 39.72 -2.60
C PRO A 198 5.02 40.70 -3.62
N SER A 199 6.26 40.44 -4.05
CA SER A 199 6.96 41.16 -5.13
C SER A 199 6.58 40.63 -6.52
N ILE A 200 6.00 39.43 -6.60
CA ILE A 200 5.56 38.82 -7.84
C ILE A 200 4.07 39.11 -8.04
N SER A 201 3.79 39.93 -9.05
CA SER A 201 2.44 40.12 -9.58
C SER A 201 2.06 38.93 -10.47
N PHE A 202 0.85 38.43 -10.31
CA PHE A 202 0.32 37.31 -11.09
C PHE A 202 -1.04 37.67 -11.68
N GLY A 203 -1.24 37.53 -13.00
CA GLY A 203 -2.53 37.76 -13.66
C GLY A 203 -3.06 39.21 -13.64
N PHE A 204 -4.39 39.35 -13.70
CA PHE A 204 -5.12 40.63 -13.69
C PHE A 204 -6.41 40.50 -12.86
N LEU A 205 -7.02 41.62 -12.48
CA LEU A 205 -8.36 41.63 -11.89
C LEU A 205 -9.35 42.20 -12.90
N ASN A 206 -10.55 41.63 -12.94
CA ASN A 206 -11.64 42.11 -13.77
C ASN A 206 -12.43 43.18 -13.00
N ALA A 207 -12.38 44.42 -13.46
CA ALA A 207 -13.12 45.54 -12.87
C ALA A 207 -13.81 46.33 -13.98
N ASN A 208 -15.09 46.68 -13.77
CA ASN A 208 -15.90 47.43 -14.74
C ASN A 208 -15.87 46.86 -16.18
N GLY A 209 -15.72 45.54 -16.34
CA GLY A 209 -15.61 44.88 -17.65
C GLY A 209 -14.22 44.97 -18.31
N ASN A 210 -13.22 45.52 -17.63
CA ASN A 210 -11.84 45.66 -18.11
C ASN A 210 -10.87 44.78 -17.29
N GLN A 211 -9.76 44.41 -17.92
CA GLN A 211 -8.64 43.74 -17.25
C GLN A 211 -7.70 44.79 -16.64
N VAL A 212 -7.46 44.69 -15.34
CA VAL A 212 -6.58 45.59 -14.57
C VAL A 212 -5.39 44.80 -14.07
N PHE A 213 -4.19 45.12 -14.56
CA PHE A 213 -2.97 44.42 -14.12
C PHE A 213 -2.61 44.78 -12.68
N SER A 214 -1.93 43.87 -12.00
CA SER A 214 -1.53 44.06 -10.60
C SER A 214 -0.61 45.29 -10.45
N GLY A 215 -1.03 46.23 -9.62
CA GLY A 215 -0.36 47.52 -9.40
C GLY A 215 -1.00 48.68 -10.16
N ASP A 216 -1.85 48.40 -11.14
CA ASP A 216 -2.67 49.41 -11.81
C ASP A 216 -3.92 49.73 -11.00
N TYR A 217 -4.67 50.75 -11.43
CA TYR A 217 -5.92 51.16 -10.81
C TYR A 217 -7.06 51.17 -11.81
N ASP A 218 -8.28 51.04 -11.29
CA ASP A 218 -9.50 51.38 -12.03
C ASP A 218 -10.35 52.38 -11.22
N LEU A 219 -11.32 53.00 -11.87
CA LEU A 219 -12.19 54.02 -11.30
C LEU A 219 -13.52 53.42 -10.82
N PHE A 220 -13.83 53.64 -9.57
CA PHE A 220 -15.02 53.10 -8.89
C PHE A 220 -15.90 54.22 -8.32
N ASN A 221 -17.22 54.07 -8.40
CA ASN A 221 -18.18 55.00 -7.80
C ASN A 221 -17.97 55.06 -6.28
N PHE A 222 -17.89 56.23 -5.67
CA PHE A 222 -17.79 56.30 -4.21
C PHE A 222 -19.16 56.01 -3.56
N ASN A 223 -19.12 55.50 -2.31
CA ASN A 223 -20.29 55.14 -1.49
C ASN A 223 -21.31 54.23 -2.20
N GLN A 224 -20.89 53.50 -3.23
CA GLN A 224 -21.67 52.46 -3.88
C GLN A 224 -21.00 51.10 -3.70
N ASN A 225 -21.83 50.08 -3.51
CA ASN A 225 -21.36 48.69 -3.53
C ASN A 225 -20.96 48.31 -4.96
N GLN A 226 -19.73 47.85 -5.10
CA GLN A 226 -19.14 47.43 -6.36
C GLN A 226 -18.43 46.10 -6.16
N THR A 227 -18.12 45.47 -7.28
CA THR A 227 -17.52 44.14 -7.30
C THR A 227 -16.31 44.15 -8.21
N VAL A 228 -15.20 43.61 -7.71
CA VAL A 228 -14.11 43.15 -8.57
C VAL A 228 -14.20 41.63 -8.69
N PHE A 229 -13.88 41.12 -9.87
CA PHE A 229 -13.82 39.69 -10.14
C PHE A 229 -12.36 39.29 -10.36
N GLU A 230 -12.07 38.03 -10.10
CA GLU A 230 -10.79 37.47 -10.46
C GLU A 230 -10.53 37.45 -11.97
N GLY A 231 -9.24 37.42 -12.33
CA GLY A 231 -8.76 37.21 -13.68
C GLY A 231 -7.34 36.61 -13.67
N THR A 232 -6.97 35.96 -14.77
CA THR A 232 -5.61 35.42 -14.96
C THR A 232 -5.30 35.29 -16.45
N LEU A 233 -4.03 35.47 -16.82
CA LEU A 233 -3.53 35.27 -18.19
C LEU A 233 -3.13 33.82 -18.49
N ASP A 234 -3.01 32.99 -17.45
CA ASP A 234 -2.57 31.61 -17.59
C ASP A 234 -3.79 30.72 -17.90
N THR A 235 -3.91 30.20 -19.13
CA THR A 235 -4.98 29.28 -19.52
C THR A 235 -4.81 27.88 -18.91
N ILE A 236 -3.61 27.55 -18.42
CA ILE A 236 -3.33 26.29 -17.70
C ILE A 236 -3.92 26.34 -16.28
N TYR A 237 -4.14 27.55 -15.72
CA TYR A 237 -4.79 27.82 -14.43
C TYR A 237 -6.15 27.10 -14.28
N ASN A 238 -6.95 27.04 -15.34
CA ASN A 238 -8.29 26.42 -15.29
C ASN A 238 -8.27 24.89 -15.39
N SER A 239 -7.12 24.25 -15.62
CA SER A 239 -7.09 22.82 -15.97
C SER A 239 -6.15 21.95 -15.14
N GLN A 240 -5.13 22.49 -14.43
CA GLN A 240 -4.11 21.61 -13.85
C GLN A 240 -3.58 21.89 -12.42
N ARG A 241 -3.78 23.05 -11.74
CA ARG A 241 -3.27 23.24 -10.35
C ARG A 241 -4.02 24.25 -9.48
N TYR A 242 -3.75 24.07 -8.17
CA TYR A 242 -4.51 24.42 -7.00
C TYR A 242 -3.95 25.67 -6.28
N TYR A 243 -4.75 26.73 -6.19
CA TYR A 243 -4.45 27.89 -5.35
C TYR A 243 -5.67 28.24 -4.49
N SER A 244 -5.46 28.72 -3.27
CA SER A 244 -6.49 29.36 -2.45
C SER A 244 -6.31 30.88 -2.49
N PHE A 245 -7.40 31.64 -2.38
CA PHE A 245 -7.40 33.09 -2.59
C PHE A 245 -7.88 33.83 -1.36
N ASN A 246 -7.24 34.93 -1.01
CA ASN A 246 -7.75 35.83 0.03
C ASN A 246 -7.75 37.29 -0.45
N TRP A 247 -8.88 37.96 -0.31
CA TRP A 247 -9.02 39.40 -0.55
C TRP A 247 -8.59 40.20 0.69
N LEU A 248 -7.68 41.15 0.52
CA LEU A 248 -7.19 42.04 1.57
C LEU A 248 -7.38 43.51 1.13
N PRO A 249 -8.53 44.13 1.43
CA PRO A 249 -8.68 45.58 1.29
C PRO A 249 -7.77 46.30 2.30
N ASN A 250 -7.27 47.48 1.94
CA ASN A 250 -6.66 48.36 2.93
C ASN A 250 -7.73 49.08 3.77
N GLN A 251 -7.29 49.79 4.81
CA GLN A 251 -8.17 50.51 5.74
C GLN A 251 -9.08 51.59 5.12
N ASN A 252 -8.84 51.98 3.86
CA ASN A 252 -9.62 52.99 3.15
C ASN A 252 -10.64 52.39 2.16
N VAL A 253 -10.77 51.05 2.16
CA VAL A 253 -11.74 50.29 1.37
C VAL A 253 -12.60 49.47 2.32
N SER A 254 -13.91 49.72 2.29
CA SER A 254 -14.88 49.01 3.14
C SER A 254 -15.37 47.75 2.42
N GLY A 255 -14.80 46.60 2.77
CA GLY A 255 -15.19 45.29 2.26
C GLY A 255 -16.14 44.53 3.19
N ASN A 256 -16.96 43.64 2.63
CA ASN A 256 -17.72 42.68 3.44
C ASN A 256 -16.83 41.48 3.78
N SER A 257 -16.55 41.27 5.07
CA SER A 257 -15.67 40.21 5.57
C SER A 257 -16.22 38.79 5.36
N SER A 258 -17.49 38.62 4.97
CA SER A 258 -18.08 37.30 4.71
C SER A 258 -17.63 36.65 3.39
N ASN A 259 -16.96 37.38 2.48
CA ASN A 259 -16.69 36.95 1.10
C ASN A 259 -15.20 37.01 0.71
N LEU A 260 -14.28 36.89 1.68
CA LEU A 260 -12.83 37.05 1.43
C LEU A 260 -12.22 35.97 0.52
N TYR A 261 -12.92 34.84 0.31
CA TYR A 261 -12.44 33.70 -0.47
C TYR A 261 -13.20 33.47 -1.78
N ASN A 262 -14.19 34.32 -2.10
CA ASN A 262 -15.00 34.16 -3.30
C ASN A 262 -14.24 34.59 -4.57
N SER A 263 -14.69 34.11 -5.73
CA SER A 263 -14.24 34.56 -7.06
C SER A 263 -14.49 36.06 -7.33
N SER A 264 -15.28 36.69 -6.46
CA SER A 264 -15.59 38.12 -6.50
C SER A 264 -15.49 38.74 -5.12
N PHE A 265 -15.15 40.02 -5.07
CA PHE A 265 -15.06 40.78 -3.83
C PHE A 265 -15.93 42.04 -3.90
N ASN A 266 -16.89 42.10 -2.99
CA ASN A 266 -17.81 43.24 -2.86
C ASN A 266 -17.24 44.26 -1.89
N PHE A 267 -17.19 45.52 -2.32
CA PHE A 267 -16.60 46.61 -1.56
C PHE A 267 -17.27 47.95 -1.85
N SER A 268 -16.99 48.94 -1.01
CA SER A 268 -17.30 50.35 -1.24
C SER A 268 -16.10 51.23 -0.87
N VAL A 269 -16.04 52.43 -1.44
CA VAL A 269 -14.95 53.39 -1.22
C VAL A 269 -15.46 54.79 -0.96
N GLY A 270 -14.80 55.53 -0.08
CA GLY A 270 -15.07 56.94 0.16
C GLY A 270 -14.40 57.85 -0.88
N MET A 271 -14.78 59.13 -0.91
CA MET A 271 -14.28 60.06 -1.91
C MET A 271 -12.92 60.71 -1.57
N ALA A 272 -12.50 60.69 -0.31
CA ALA A 272 -11.27 61.34 0.15
C ALA A 272 -10.04 60.88 -0.64
N LYS A 273 -9.07 61.77 -0.87
CA LYS A 273 -7.82 61.49 -1.60
C LYS A 273 -6.82 60.72 -0.72
N LEU A 274 -7.20 59.50 -0.36
CA LEU A 274 -6.40 58.52 0.38
C LEU A 274 -6.06 57.35 -0.55
N THR A 275 -4.93 56.69 -0.29
CA THR A 275 -4.53 55.46 -0.98
C THR A 275 -5.58 54.38 -0.74
N LYS A 276 -6.21 53.88 -1.80
CA LYS A 276 -7.19 52.79 -1.74
C LYS A 276 -6.65 51.64 -2.54
N SER A 277 -6.62 50.47 -1.90
CA SER A 277 -6.13 49.29 -2.58
C SER A 277 -6.87 48.04 -2.13
N ILE A 278 -7.05 47.15 -3.09
CA ILE A 278 -7.56 45.79 -2.86
C ILE A 278 -6.47 44.85 -3.34
N THR A 279 -6.02 43.96 -2.46
CA THR A 279 -5.06 42.92 -2.83
C THR A 279 -5.74 41.57 -2.85
N ARG A 280 -5.57 40.82 -3.92
CA ARG A 280 -5.88 39.40 -3.97
C ARG A 280 -4.59 38.62 -3.83
N ASN A 281 -4.51 37.77 -2.81
CA ASN A 281 -3.36 36.91 -2.57
C ASN A 281 -3.64 35.49 -3.04
N PHE A 282 -2.73 34.92 -3.84
CA PHE A 282 -2.69 33.51 -4.20
C PHE A 282 -1.80 32.77 -3.22
N ARG A 283 -2.32 31.67 -2.65
CA ARG A 283 -1.55 30.71 -1.89
C ARG A 283 -1.41 29.42 -2.68
N THR A 284 -0.18 28.93 -2.84
CA THR A 284 0.09 27.63 -3.44
C THR A 284 -0.49 26.53 -2.54
N VAL A 285 -1.28 25.61 -3.11
CA VAL A 285 -1.67 24.38 -2.40
C VAL A 285 -1.21 23.15 -3.17
N TRP A 286 -0.84 22.10 -2.44
CA TRP A 286 -0.22 20.90 -2.99
C TRP A 286 -1.23 19.75 -3.04
N PRO A 287 -1.30 18.99 -4.16
CA PRO A 287 -2.15 17.81 -4.23
C PRO A 287 -1.63 16.71 -3.30
N LEU A 288 -2.55 16.12 -2.54
CA LEU A 288 -2.31 14.95 -1.70
C LEU A 288 -3.18 13.79 -2.21
N THR A 289 -2.52 12.72 -2.66
CA THR A 289 -3.19 11.48 -3.04
C THR A 289 -3.13 10.51 -1.86
N ILE A 290 -4.27 9.95 -1.45
CA ILE A 290 -4.31 8.93 -0.38
C ILE A 290 -4.79 7.60 -0.98
N LYS A 291 -4.09 6.51 -0.66
CA LYS A 291 -4.36 5.17 -1.21
C LYS A 291 -4.49 4.12 -0.12
N ASN A 292 -5.36 3.14 -0.37
CA ASN A 292 -5.44 1.88 0.37
C ASN A 292 -4.95 0.75 -0.54
N ASN A 293 -3.67 0.40 -0.48
CA ASN A 293 -3.03 -0.53 -1.38
C ASN A 293 -3.18 -1.98 -0.90
N LEU A 294 -3.81 -2.82 -1.73
CA LEU A 294 -3.82 -4.26 -1.56
C LEU A 294 -2.59 -4.87 -2.27
N GLY A 295 -1.57 -5.27 -1.50
CA GLY A 295 -0.29 -5.67 -2.06
C GLY A 295 -0.38 -6.87 -3.02
N GLU A 296 -1.18 -7.89 -2.67
CA GLU A 296 -1.22 -9.14 -3.43
C GLU A 296 -1.97 -9.05 -4.76
N VAL A 297 -2.76 -8.00 -4.99
CA VAL A 297 -3.56 -7.81 -6.22
C VAL A 297 -3.04 -6.68 -7.10
N GLY A 298 -1.72 -6.50 -7.14
CA GLY A 298 -1.09 -5.49 -8.00
C GLY A 298 -1.28 -4.05 -7.51
N GLY A 299 -1.53 -3.86 -6.20
CA GLY A 299 -1.57 -2.55 -5.57
C GLY A 299 -2.78 -1.68 -5.89
N ILE A 300 -3.91 -2.30 -6.23
CA ILE A 300 -5.18 -1.60 -6.46
C ILE A 300 -5.57 -0.83 -5.17
N SER A 301 -6.10 0.39 -5.35
CA SER A 301 -6.67 1.20 -4.27
C SER A 301 -8.18 1.00 -4.16
N ILE A 302 -8.67 0.58 -2.98
CA ILE A 302 -10.10 0.34 -2.73
C ILE A 302 -10.55 0.68 -1.30
N GLY A 303 -11.86 0.57 -1.04
CA GLY A 303 -12.44 0.76 0.29
C GLY A 303 -12.53 2.24 0.67
N ASN A 304 -12.74 2.51 1.96
CA ASN A 304 -12.87 3.87 2.46
C ASN A 304 -11.54 4.37 3.06
N ILE A 305 -11.27 5.67 2.89
CA ILE A 305 -10.20 6.41 3.55
C ILE A 305 -10.84 7.45 4.45
N SER A 306 -10.43 7.52 5.71
CA SER A 306 -10.81 8.61 6.60
C SER A 306 -9.78 9.73 6.51
N PHE A 307 -10.22 10.95 6.23
CA PHE A 307 -9.39 12.12 6.02
C PHE A 307 -9.92 13.31 6.81
N LYS A 308 -9.04 14.08 7.43
CA LYS A 308 -9.37 15.34 8.11
C LYS A 308 -8.49 16.47 7.61
N ASP A 309 -9.09 17.65 7.49
CA ASP A 309 -8.35 18.90 7.39
C ASP A 309 -8.32 19.54 8.81
N PRO A 310 -7.17 19.54 9.49
CA PRO A 310 -7.01 20.12 10.82
C PRO A 310 -7.23 21.64 10.86
N ILE A 311 -7.37 22.32 9.71
CA ILE A 311 -7.63 23.76 9.63
C ILE A 311 -9.13 24.07 9.56
N THR A 312 -9.96 23.19 8.99
CA THR A 312 -11.40 23.46 8.78
C THR A 312 -12.29 22.95 9.90
N ASP A 313 -12.13 21.70 10.33
CA ASP A 313 -12.98 21.10 11.37
C ASP A 313 -12.29 20.07 12.28
N ASN A 314 -11.01 19.79 12.04
CA ASN A 314 -10.19 18.80 12.77
C ASN A 314 -10.90 17.43 12.99
N THR A 315 -11.84 17.08 12.10
CA THR A 315 -12.70 15.90 12.20
C THR A 315 -12.48 14.99 10.99
N TYR A 316 -12.41 13.69 11.21
CA TYR A 316 -12.23 12.72 10.13
C TYR A 316 -13.54 12.46 9.37
N HIS A 317 -13.51 12.68 8.07
CA HIS A 317 -14.57 12.34 7.11
C HIS A 317 -14.16 11.13 6.27
N SER A 318 -15.13 10.29 5.90
CA SER A 318 -14.87 9.06 5.13
C SER A 318 -15.13 9.28 3.63
N TYR A 319 -14.16 8.92 2.79
CA TYR A 319 -14.22 9.05 1.33
C TYR A 319 -13.92 7.69 0.68
N SER A 320 -14.47 7.43 -0.51
CA SER A 320 -14.11 6.23 -1.29
C SER A 320 -12.72 6.36 -1.89
N ALA A 321 -11.94 5.27 -1.83
CA ALA A 321 -10.59 5.17 -2.39
C ALA A 321 -10.55 4.50 -3.78
N THR A 322 -11.71 4.20 -4.37
CA THR A 322 -11.84 3.50 -5.66
C THR A 322 -11.45 4.37 -6.86
N GLU A 323 -10.78 3.76 -7.84
CA GLU A 323 -10.41 4.27 -9.18
C GLU A 323 -9.20 5.20 -9.26
N THR A 324 -9.12 6.27 -8.49
CA THR A 324 -7.88 7.04 -8.30
C THR A 324 -8.05 7.85 -7.01
N GLY A 325 -7.19 7.65 -6.01
CA GLY A 325 -7.28 8.31 -4.69
C GLY A 325 -7.04 9.82 -4.68
N PHE A 326 -7.61 10.55 -5.64
CA PHE A 326 -7.67 12.00 -5.62
C PHE A 326 -8.86 12.43 -4.77
N LEU A 327 -8.57 13.18 -3.71
CA LEU A 327 -9.47 14.23 -3.26
C LEU A 327 -9.52 15.28 -4.39
N LYS A 328 -10.37 15.06 -5.40
CA LYS A 328 -10.56 15.99 -6.51
C LYS A 328 -11.52 17.10 -6.06
N ASP A 329 -11.07 18.35 -6.24
CA ASP A 329 -11.75 19.66 -6.25
C ASP A 329 -12.81 19.98 -5.18
N ASN A 330 -13.77 19.11 -4.92
CA ASN A 330 -14.98 19.47 -4.20
C ASN A 330 -14.75 19.73 -2.69
N ALA A 331 -13.64 19.24 -2.12
CA ALA A 331 -13.27 19.56 -0.73
C ALA A 331 -12.84 21.03 -0.57
N PHE A 332 -12.44 21.69 -1.66
CA PHE A 332 -11.98 23.08 -1.67
C PHE A 332 -13.00 24.05 -2.27
N ASP A 333 -13.97 23.57 -3.05
CA ASP A 333 -15.03 24.40 -3.67
C ASP A 333 -15.93 25.14 -2.65
N SER A 334 -15.89 24.76 -1.38
CA SER A 334 -16.72 25.33 -0.31
C SER A 334 -15.90 25.96 0.85
N LEU A 335 -14.59 26.09 0.70
CA LEU A 335 -13.69 26.51 1.78
C LEU A 335 -13.82 28.02 2.07
N SER A 336 -14.72 28.34 3.01
CA SER A 336 -15.00 29.70 3.49
C SER A 336 -14.10 30.10 4.68
N ILE A 337 -12.94 29.46 4.86
CA ILE A 337 -12.18 29.47 6.11
C ILE A 337 -10.73 29.92 5.88
N LEU A 338 -10.23 30.72 6.81
CA LEU A 338 -8.84 31.18 6.87
C LEU A 338 -7.88 29.99 6.94
N VAL A 339 -7.22 29.68 5.82
CA VAL A 339 -6.04 28.83 5.84
C VAL A 339 -4.98 29.58 6.63
N GLY A 340 -4.63 29.10 7.83
CA GLY A 340 -3.77 29.82 8.78
C GLY A 340 -2.42 30.27 8.17
N SER A 341 -1.72 31.20 8.81
CA SER A 341 -0.49 31.84 8.29
C SER A 341 0.74 30.91 8.16
N ASN A 342 0.56 29.59 8.25
CA ASN A 342 1.66 28.63 8.16
C ASN A 342 1.83 28.18 6.69
N PRO A 343 3.05 28.24 6.13
CA PRO A 343 3.32 27.84 4.73
C PRO A 343 3.10 26.33 4.48
N ASN A 344 2.92 25.54 5.55
CA ASN A 344 2.81 24.10 5.53
C ASN A 344 1.35 23.66 5.70
N GLN A 345 0.82 22.93 4.70
CA GLN A 345 -0.53 22.37 4.78
C GLN A 345 -0.52 21.18 5.73
N LYS A 346 -1.27 21.28 6.82
CA LYS A 346 -1.47 20.18 7.76
C LYS A 346 -2.69 19.40 7.31
N TYR A 347 -2.56 18.08 7.18
CA TYR A 347 -3.67 17.15 6.89
C TYR A 347 -3.63 16.01 7.87
N GLY A 348 -4.71 15.23 8.00
CA GLY A 348 -4.67 13.97 8.72
C GLY A 348 -5.38 12.86 7.94
N ALA A 349 -4.82 11.65 7.98
CA ALA A 349 -5.49 10.46 7.43
C ALA A 349 -5.53 9.33 8.44
N LYS A 350 -6.56 8.50 8.33
CA LYS A 350 -6.80 7.34 9.19
C LYS A 350 -7.21 6.15 8.31
N ALA A 351 -6.48 5.05 8.47
CA ALA A 351 -6.75 3.81 7.78
C ALA A 351 -7.94 3.09 8.44
N VAL A 352 -8.69 2.32 7.65
CA VAL A 352 -9.65 1.36 8.21
C VAL A 352 -8.88 0.11 8.63
N SER A 353 -9.34 -0.59 9.68
CA SER A 353 -8.64 -1.79 10.17
C SER A 353 -8.75 -2.98 9.19
N THR A 354 -9.84 -3.04 8.42
CA THR A 354 -10.13 -4.16 7.52
C THR A 354 -10.89 -3.67 6.29
N ILE A 355 -10.59 -4.27 5.14
CA ILE A 355 -11.27 -4.05 3.86
C ILE A 355 -11.73 -5.40 3.30
N ASN A 356 -12.93 -5.47 2.72
CA ASN A 356 -13.38 -6.65 1.99
C ASN A 356 -13.24 -6.43 0.48
N TYR A 357 -12.66 -7.40 -0.22
CA TYR A 357 -12.49 -7.37 -1.67
C TYR A 357 -12.64 -8.77 -2.25
N ASN A 358 -13.51 -8.94 -3.26
CA ASN A 358 -13.82 -10.22 -3.89
C ASN A 358 -14.11 -11.35 -2.88
N GLY A 359 -14.86 -11.03 -1.82
CA GLY A 359 -15.23 -11.99 -0.78
C GLY A 359 -14.11 -12.36 0.20
N ARG A 360 -12.96 -11.70 0.13
CA ARG A 360 -11.82 -11.89 1.05
C ARG A 360 -11.61 -10.68 1.95
N ASN A 361 -11.17 -10.92 3.17
CA ASN A 361 -10.82 -9.88 4.13
C ASN A 361 -9.33 -9.56 4.04
N TYR A 362 -9.02 -8.26 4.01
CA TYR A 362 -7.68 -7.71 4.04
C TYR A 362 -7.53 -6.88 5.30
N GLN A 363 -6.50 -7.15 6.09
CA GLN A 363 -6.20 -6.44 7.33
C GLN A 363 -5.13 -5.38 7.06
N TYR A 364 -5.23 -4.23 7.74
CA TYR A 364 -4.21 -3.19 7.66
C TYR A 364 -2.85 -3.76 8.12
N SER A 365 -1.82 -3.54 7.31
CA SER A 365 -0.48 -4.11 7.51
C SER A 365 0.64 -3.06 7.56
N GLY A 366 0.28 -1.78 7.68
CA GLY A 366 1.21 -0.67 7.80
C GLY A 366 1.01 0.40 6.73
N GLY A 367 1.97 1.33 6.63
CA GLY A 367 1.97 2.39 5.62
C GLY A 367 2.28 3.76 6.19
N ASP A 368 1.98 4.79 5.41
CA ASP A 368 2.22 6.19 5.76
C ASP A 368 1.31 6.71 6.90
N PHE A 369 0.14 6.10 7.10
CA PHE A 369 -0.81 6.45 8.17
C PHE A 369 -1.35 5.21 8.86
N SER A 370 -1.76 5.39 10.13
CA SER A 370 -2.24 4.34 11.02
C SER A 370 -3.77 4.24 11.09
N THR A 371 -4.26 3.19 11.75
CA THR A 371 -5.68 3.01 12.09
C THR A 371 -6.16 3.94 13.20
N SER A 372 -5.27 4.56 13.99
CA SER A 372 -5.61 5.60 14.96
C SER A 372 -5.64 7.01 14.35
N GLY A 373 -5.04 7.18 13.17
CA GLY A 373 -4.88 8.46 12.50
C GLY A 373 -3.45 9.00 12.60
N THR A 374 -3.01 9.68 11.55
CA THR A 374 -1.69 10.32 11.46
C THR A 374 -1.85 11.70 10.81
N ASP A 375 -1.23 12.71 11.40
CA ASP A 375 -1.16 14.06 10.83
C ASP A 375 0.10 14.19 9.94
N PHE A 376 -0.04 14.93 8.84
CA PHE A 376 0.98 15.15 7.83
C PHE A 376 1.20 16.64 7.61
N ILE A 377 2.44 16.99 7.29
CA ILE A 377 2.80 18.28 6.71
C ILE A 377 3.15 18.05 5.25
N ILE A 378 2.44 18.72 4.35
CA ILE A 378 2.66 18.61 2.91
C ILE A 378 3.36 19.88 2.41
N THR A 379 4.53 19.68 1.82
CA THR A 379 5.40 20.74 1.25
C THR A 379 5.54 20.63 -0.27
N GLY A 380 4.80 19.70 -0.90
CA GLY A 380 4.88 19.38 -2.33
C GLY A 380 3.85 18.30 -2.70
N PRO A 381 3.62 18.04 -4.01
CA PRO A 381 2.75 16.95 -4.45
C PRO A 381 3.22 15.62 -3.85
N THR A 382 2.35 14.91 -3.13
CA THR A 382 2.73 13.63 -2.50
C THR A 382 1.61 12.61 -2.58
N THR A 383 2.01 11.33 -2.55
CA THR A 383 1.10 10.21 -2.28
C THR A 383 1.37 9.68 -0.88
N LYS A 384 0.30 9.32 -0.16
CA LYS A 384 0.33 8.63 1.13
C LYS A 384 -0.47 7.33 1.03
N THR A 385 0.10 6.22 1.48
CA THR A 385 -0.47 4.88 1.25
C THR A 385 -0.60 4.10 2.55
N ALA A 386 -1.78 3.52 2.81
CA ALA A 386 -1.97 2.43 3.75
C ALA A 386 -1.90 1.10 2.99
N TYR A 387 -1.12 0.15 3.50
CA TYR A 387 -0.98 -1.19 2.95
C TYR A 387 -1.88 -2.17 3.70
N TYR A 388 -2.39 -3.16 2.97
CA TYR A 388 -3.23 -4.19 3.50
C TYR A 388 -2.78 -5.56 3.00
N LYS A 389 -2.95 -6.57 3.86
CA LYS A 389 -2.61 -7.97 3.62
C LYS A 389 -3.86 -8.83 3.74
N GLY A 390 -4.08 -9.71 2.76
CA GLY A 390 -5.20 -10.65 2.78
C GLY A 390 -4.86 -11.92 3.55
N THR A 391 -5.83 -12.49 4.27
CA THR A 391 -5.65 -13.78 4.95
C THR A 391 -5.55 -14.91 3.93
N GLN A 392 -4.69 -15.90 4.19
CA GLN A 392 -4.46 -17.06 3.32
C GLN A 392 -4.13 -16.70 1.85
N LEU A 393 -3.45 -15.57 1.65
CA LEU A 393 -3.02 -15.08 0.34
C LEU A 393 -1.51 -14.94 0.25
N SER A 394 -0.94 -15.25 -0.91
CA SER A 394 0.46 -14.99 -1.20
C SER A 394 0.64 -14.34 -2.58
N SER A 395 1.57 -13.40 -2.65
CA SER A 395 2.08 -12.86 -3.91
C SER A 395 3.28 -13.65 -4.46
N ASN A 396 3.71 -14.73 -3.77
CA ASN A 396 4.89 -15.50 -4.11
C ASN A 396 4.52 -16.96 -4.45
N ILE A 397 4.78 -17.37 -5.69
CA ILE A 397 4.55 -18.74 -6.17
C ILE A 397 5.35 -19.79 -5.38
N ASN A 398 6.43 -19.36 -4.72
CA ASN A 398 7.32 -20.18 -3.93
C ASN A 398 7.04 -20.14 -2.43
N ALA A 399 5.91 -19.57 -1.98
CA ALA A 399 5.62 -19.41 -0.56
C ALA A 399 5.69 -20.72 0.25
N PHE A 400 5.36 -21.85 -0.39
CA PHE A 400 5.45 -23.20 0.16
C PHE A 400 6.59 -24.05 -0.43
N THR A 401 7.44 -23.49 -1.30
CA THR A 401 8.60 -24.21 -1.85
C THR A 401 9.53 -24.64 -0.72
N ASN A 402 10.13 -25.83 -0.88
CA ASN A 402 10.99 -26.57 0.07
C ASN A 402 10.24 -27.34 1.16
N ASN A 403 10.10 -28.66 0.93
CA ASN A 403 9.38 -29.62 1.79
C ASN A 403 9.94 -29.75 3.22
N SER A 404 11.22 -29.45 3.38
CA SER A 404 11.92 -29.67 4.63
C SER A 404 11.49 -28.66 5.71
N GLN A 405 10.76 -27.61 5.31
CA GLN A 405 10.21 -26.54 6.14
C GLN A 405 8.83 -26.94 6.69
N ARG A 406 8.65 -26.95 8.02
CA ARG A 406 7.31 -27.00 8.63
C ARG A 406 6.66 -25.63 8.53
N LYS A 407 5.61 -25.51 7.71
CA LYS A 407 4.90 -24.24 7.50
C LYS A 407 3.53 -24.18 8.20
N ILE A 408 3.01 -25.33 8.61
CA ILE A 408 1.78 -25.41 9.40
C ILE A 408 1.97 -26.34 10.60
N VAL A 409 1.63 -25.86 11.79
CA VAL A 409 1.66 -26.64 13.03
C VAL A 409 0.37 -26.44 13.80
N ARG A 410 0.03 -27.40 14.67
CA ARG A 410 -1.15 -27.32 15.53
C ARG A 410 -0.76 -27.53 16.97
N THR A 411 -1.15 -26.60 17.83
CA THR A 411 -0.92 -26.69 19.27
C THR A 411 -2.00 -27.52 19.96
N PRO A 412 -1.78 -28.01 21.20
CA PRO A 412 -2.72 -28.90 21.89
C PRO A 412 -4.08 -28.27 22.22
N ASP A 413 -4.15 -26.94 22.30
CA ASP A 413 -5.39 -26.18 22.46
C ASP A 413 -6.26 -26.19 21.18
N GLY A 414 -5.74 -26.73 20.08
CA GLY A 414 -6.44 -26.86 18.81
C GLY A 414 -6.19 -25.71 17.83
N VAL A 415 -5.37 -24.73 18.19
CA VAL A 415 -5.04 -23.61 17.30
C VAL A 415 -4.07 -24.07 16.21
N MET A 416 -4.35 -23.70 14.97
CA MET A 416 -3.45 -23.91 13.84
C MET A 416 -2.63 -22.65 13.60
N HIS A 417 -1.36 -22.84 13.28
CA HIS A 417 -0.39 -21.79 13.05
C HIS A 417 0.20 -21.98 11.66
N LEU A 418 0.02 -20.99 10.79
CA LEU A 418 0.47 -21.00 9.40
C LEU A 418 1.52 -19.91 9.20
N VAL A 419 2.67 -20.27 8.66
CA VAL A 419 3.74 -19.33 8.29
C VAL A 419 4.09 -19.47 6.82
N TYR A 420 4.29 -18.35 6.13
CA TYR A 420 4.54 -18.36 4.70
C TYR A 420 5.16 -17.06 4.20
N GLU A 421 5.64 -17.06 2.96
CA GLU A 421 6.22 -15.90 2.29
C GLU A 421 5.17 -15.18 1.42
N SER A 422 5.13 -13.86 1.49
CA SER A 422 4.31 -13.00 0.62
C SER A 422 4.80 -11.56 0.72
N LEU A 423 4.66 -10.76 -0.33
CA LEU A 423 5.08 -9.34 -0.35
C LEU A 423 6.52 -9.15 0.15
N ASP A 424 7.42 -10.04 -0.30
CA ASP A 424 8.83 -10.15 0.09
C ASP A 424 9.07 -10.31 1.60
N ARG A 425 8.06 -10.71 2.36
CA ARG A 425 8.09 -10.81 3.82
C ARG A 425 7.59 -12.16 4.30
N VAL A 426 7.87 -12.46 5.56
CA VAL A 426 7.29 -13.61 6.26
C VAL A 426 6.04 -13.19 7.01
N TRP A 427 4.98 -13.99 6.87
CA TRP A 427 3.68 -13.79 7.51
C TRP A 427 3.35 -14.95 8.43
N TYR A 428 2.60 -14.64 9.48
CA TYR A 428 2.14 -15.59 10.47
C TYR A 428 0.64 -15.40 10.68
N GLU A 429 -0.13 -16.47 10.47
CA GLU A 429 -1.58 -16.49 10.68
C GLU A 429 -1.96 -17.59 11.66
N ILE A 430 -3.05 -17.38 12.39
CA ILE A 430 -3.67 -18.43 13.21
C ILE A 430 -5.11 -18.70 12.81
N SER A 431 -5.55 -19.92 13.11
CA SER A 431 -6.96 -20.29 13.07
C SER A 431 -7.34 -21.03 14.34
N THR A 432 -8.42 -20.57 14.97
CA THR A 432 -8.99 -21.13 16.21
C THR A 432 -10.21 -22.02 15.94
N ASP A 433 -10.65 -22.11 14.68
CA ASP A 433 -11.89 -22.77 14.26
C ASP A 433 -11.66 -23.87 13.21
N ASN A 434 -10.49 -24.51 13.26
CA ASN A 434 -10.09 -25.57 12.32
C ASN A 434 -9.98 -25.11 10.86
N GLY A 435 -9.62 -23.86 10.65
CA GLY A 435 -9.23 -23.31 9.35
C GLY A 435 -10.37 -22.68 8.57
N ALA A 436 -11.53 -22.50 9.19
CA ALA A 436 -12.66 -21.81 8.60
C ALA A 436 -12.41 -20.30 8.51
N THR A 437 -11.76 -19.72 9.52
CA THR A 437 -11.29 -18.34 9.53
C THR A 437 -9.83 -18.26 9.98
N TRP A 438 -9.13 -17.24 9.49
CA TRP A 438 -7.73 -16.97 9.78
C TRP A 438 -7.54 -15.51 10.17
N GLU A 439 -6.60 -15.26 11.06
CA GLU A 439 -6.20 -13.93 11.52
C GLU A 439 -4.71 -13.74 11.29
N ILE A 440 -4.29 -12.59 10.75
CA ILE A 440 -2.89 -12.23 10.61
C ILE A 440 -2.39 -11.74 11.96
N MET A 441 -1.34 -12.38 12.47
CA MET A 441 -0.76 -12.08 13.77
C MET A 441 0.09 -10.79 13.72
N ASN A 442 0.70 -10.46 14.86
CA ASN A 442 1.51 -9.25 15.00
C ASN A 442 0.75 -7.96 14.64
N GLY A 443 -0.55 -7.91 14.99
CA GLY A 443 -1.43 -6.76 14.71
C GLY A 443 -1.59 -6.46 13.22
N GLY A 444 -1.56 -7.48 12.36
CA GLY A 444 -1.63 -7.35 10.90
C GLY A 444 -0.28 -7.06 10.22
N SER A 445 0.82 -6.97 10.98
CA SER A 445 2.16 -6.75 10.43
C SER A 445 2.85 -8.07 10.07
N SER A 446 3.81 -8.01 9.16
CA SER A 446 4.69 -9.15 8.88
C SER A 446 5.53 -9.53 10.11
N VAL A 447 5.97 -10.80 10.15
CA VAL A 447 6.96 -11.28 11.12
C VAL A 447 8.30 -10.59 10.86
N SER A 448 8.72 -10.54 9.59
CA SER A 448 9.97 -9.88 9.21
C SER A 448 9.80 -8.36 9.05
N THR A 449 10.81 -7.59 9.46
CA THR A 449 10.83 -6.11 9.29
C THR A 449 11.26 -5.68 7.88
N GLY A 450 12.04 -6.52 7.19
CA GLY A 450 12.48 -6.33 5.81
C GLY A 450 12.26 -7.58 4.97
N THR A 451 12.97 -7.65 3.83
CA THR A 451 12.89 -8.78 2.91
C THR A 451 13.24 -10.08 3.61
N ALA A 452 12.42 -11.12 3.48
CA ALA A 452 12.66 -12.40 4.12
C ALA A 452 12.01 -13.57 3.36
N LYS A 453 12.61 -14.76 3.52
CA LYS A 453 12.21 -16.01 2.86
C LYS A 453 12.57 -17.24 3.71
N LEU A 454 12.17 -18.41 3.22
CA LEU A 454 12.51 -19.74 3.74
C LEU A 454 12.10 -19.92 5.20
N VAL A 455 10.82 -19.71 5.49
CA VAL A 455 10.28 -19.78 6.85
C VAL A 455 9.96 -21.21 7.28
N SER A 456 10.22 -21.52 8.55
CA SER A 456 9.69 -22.70 9.23
C SER A 456 9.28 -22.39 10.67
N ALA A 457 8.34 -23.16 11.21
CA ALA A 457 7.89 -23.04 12.59
C ALA A 457 7.79 -24.39 13.33
N ASP A 458 7.97 -24.34 14.65
CA ASP A 458 7.61 -25.41 15.58
C ASP A 458 7.09 -24.80 16.90
N TYR A 459 6.47 -25.62 17.73
CA TYR A 459 5.85 -25.19 18.97
C TYR A 459 6.36 -25.93 20.20
N PHE A 460 6.21 -25.29 21.36
CA PHE A 460 6.41 -25.85 22.69
C PHE A 460 5.35 -25.36 23.64
N ASN A 461 4.82 -26.24 24.47
CA ASN A 461 3.74 -25.90 25.40
C ASN A 461 4.34 -25.62 26.78
N THR A 462 3.95 -24.52 27.38
CA THR A 462 4.37 -24.11 28.71
C THR A 462 3.15 -23.95 29.61
N THR A 463 3.37 -23.71 30.91
CA THR A 463 2.31 -23.38 31.85
C THR A 463 1.58 -22.07 31.54
N GLN A 464 2.19 -21.18 30.75
CA GLN A 464 1.60 -19.89 30.33
C GLN A 464 0.90 -19.96 28.97
N GLY A 465 0.94 -21.12 28.32
CA GLY A 465 0.38 -21.34 26.98
C GLY A 465 1.43 -21.78 25.96
N ASN A 466 1.09 -21.59 24.69
CA ASN A 466 1.83 -22.18 23.57
C ASN A 466 2.86 -21.19 23.02
N VAL A 467 4.11 -21.61 23.04
CA VAL A 467 5.23 -20.90 22.45
C VAL A 467 5.41 -21.38 21.02
N ILE A 468 5.43 -20.46 20.06
CA ILE A 468 5.74 -20.72 18.65
C ILE A 468 7.09 -20.11 18.34
N ALA A 469 8.02 -20.92 17.84
CA ALA A 469 9.28 -20.46 17.29
C ALA A 469 9.18 -20.42 15.76
N ILE A 470 9.46 -19.27 15.16
CA ILE A 470 9.43 -19.05 13.71
C ILE A 470 10.86 -18.69 13.28
N VAL A 471 11.48 -19.52 12.44
CA VAL A 471 12.81 -19.28 11.88
C VAL A 471 12.71 -18.91 10.41
N TYR A 472 13.52 -17.96 9.96
CA TYR A 472 13.55 -17.51 8.56
C TYR A 472 14.90 -16.86 8.19
N GLN A 473 15.14 -16.73 6.88
CA GLN A 473 16.24 -15.96 6.32
C GLN A 473 15.76 -14.53 6.01
N ALA A 474 16.46 -13.52 6.48
CA ALA A 474 16.14 -12.11 6.30
C ALA A 474 17.30 -11.34 5.65
N TYR A 475 16.99 -10.27 4.92
CA TYR A 475 17.98 -9.35 4.38
C TYR A 475 18.31 -8.24 5.38
N ASN A 476 19.58 -7.84 5.42
CA ASN A 476 20.00 -6.57 6.02
C ASN A 476 21.04 -5.86 5.14
N SER A 477 21.49 -4.68 5.57
CA SER A 477 22.47 -3.86 4.83
C SER A 477 23.85 -4.50 4.64
N ILE A 478 24.14 -5.62 5.30
CA ILE A 478 25.45 -6.30 5.30
C ILE A 478 25.35 -7.69 4.62
N GLY A 479 24.16 -8.22 4.36
CA GLY A 479 23.92 -9.52 3.72
C GLY A 479 22.66 -10.24 4.20
N SER A 480 22.76 -11.56 4.39
CA SER A 480 21.66 -12.43 4.87
C SER A 480 21.80 -12.73 6.37
N ASN A 481 20.72 -12.60 7.12
CA ASN A 481 20.61 -12.97 8.53
C ASN A 481 19.68 -14.17 8.72
N LEU A 482 20.06 -15.07 9.62
CA LEU A 482 19.16 -16.12 10.09
C LEU A 482 18.53 -15.67 11.40
N ILE A 483 17.21 -15.56 11.40
CA ILE A 483 16.44 -15.00 12.51
C ILE A 483 15.49 -16.06 13.04
N LEU A 484 15.36 -16.11 14.36
CA LEU A 484 14.32 -16.86 15.05
C LEU A 484 13.52 -15.93 15.96
N ASP A 485 12.21 -15.87 15.72
CA ASP A 485 11.28 -15.13 16.57
C ASP A 485 10.47 -16.08 17.45
N LEU A 486 10.21 -15.65 18.68
CA LEU A 486 9.33 -16.33 19.63
C LEU A 486 8.01 -15.58 19.77
N TYR A 487 6.93 -16.34 19.75
CA TYR A 487 5.57 -15.87 20.03
C TYR A 487 4.98 -16.69 21.18
N LEU A 488 4.24 -16.06 22.08
CA LEU A 488 3.46 -16.72 23.13
C LEU A 488 1.98 -16.46 22.86
N ASN A 489 1.20 -17.53 22.64
CA ASN A 489 -0.22 -17.44 22.31
C ASN A 489 -0.50 -16.47 21.14
N GLY A 490 0.40 -16.47 20.14
CA GLY A 490 0.31 -15.59 18.97
C GLY A 490 0.86 -14.15 19.16
N VAL A 491 1.31 -13.78 20.36
CA VAL A 491 1.89 -12.46 20.66
C VAL A 491 3.42 -12.52 20.60
N PHE A 492 4.04 -11.64 19.81
CA PHE A 492 5.50 -11.54 19.68
C PHE A 492 6.18 -11.30 21.04
N GLN A 493 7.29 -11.99 21.29
CA GLN A 493 8.04 -11.92 22.55
C GLN A 493 9.50 -11.47 22.34
N GLN A 494 10.22 -12.13 21.43
CA GLN A 494 11.65 -11.95 21.27
C GLN A 494 12.12 -12.29 19.87
N THR A 495 13.11 -11.54 19.38
CA THR A 495 13.90 -11.87 18.18
C THR A 495 15.29 -12.35 18.59
N ASN A 496 15.76 -13.44 17.97
CA ASN A 496 17.11 -13.99 18.14
C ASN A 496 17.83 -14.06 16.79
N GLY A 497 18.97 -13.38 16.68
CA GLY A 497 19.89 -13.55 15.55
C GLY A 497 20.71 -14.83 15.73
N LEU A 498 20.63 -15.76 14.78
CA LEU A 498 21.33 -17.04 14.82
C LEU A 498 22.70 -16.97 14.14
N ALA A 499 22.74 -16.35 12.96
CA ALA A 499 23.93 -16.17 12.15
C ALA A 499 23.77 -14.96 11.22
N ILE A 500 24.90 -14.36 10.84
CA ILE A 500 25.00 -13.27 9.87
C ILE A 500 25.96 -13.73 8.78
N TYR A 501 25.52 -13.66 7.53
CA TYR A 501 26.29 -14.05 6.36
C TYR A 501 26.48 -12.84 5.44
N SER A 502 27.71 -12.33 5.40
CA SER A 502 28.07 -11.22 4.54
C SER A 502 28.24 -11.70 3.10
N HIS A 503 27.68 -10.96 2.13
CA HIS A 503 27.85 -11.26 0.71
C HIS A 503 28.39 -10.03 -0.01
N SER A 504 29.40 -10.22 -0.86
CA SER A 504 29.98 -9.14 -1.68
C SER A 504 29.05 -8.66 -2.81
N SER A 505 28.02 -9.45 -3.15
CA SER A 505 27.14 -9.24 -4.30
C SER A 505 25.81 -8.53 -3.98
N GLY A 506 25.47 -8.32 -2.71
CA GLY A 506 24.29 -7.51 -2.32
C GLY A 506 22.91 -8.11 -2.60
N GLU A 507 22.79 -9.31 -3.19
CA GLU A 507 21.51 -9.94 -3.54
C GLU A 507 21.11 -11.06 -2.56
N ILE A 508 19.95 -10.93 -1.90
CA ILE A 508 19.37 -12.00 -1.07
C ILE A 508 18.97 -13.24 -1.88
N ASP A 509 18.74 -13.08 -3.18
CA ASP A 509 18.26 -14.14 -4.07
C ASP A 509 19.35 -15.15 -4.47
N ALA A 510 20.63 -14.78 -4.33
CA ALA A 510 21.74 -15.63 -4.75
C ALA A 510 21.87 -16.92 -3.91
N PHE A 511 21.40 -16.91 -2.65
CA PHE A 511 21.66 -18.01 -1.72
C PHE A 511 20.46 -18.36 -0.83
N ASN A 512 20.25 -19.66 -0.58
CA ASN A 512 19.13 -20.23 0.18
C ASN A 512 19.63 -21.08 1.35
N THR A 513 19.33 -20.66 2.58
CA THR A 513 19.74 -21.38 3.80
C THR A 513 18.79 -22.50 4.23
N ASN A 514 17.53 -22.48 3.82
CA ASN A 514 16.54 -23.49 4.20
C ASN A 514 16.50 -23.80 5.71
N PRO A 515 16.30 -22.81 6.59
CA PRO A 515 16.30 -23.05 8.02
C PRO A 515 15.09 -23.87 8.46
N ILE A 516 15.33 -24.78 9.39
CA ILE A 516 14.34 -25.64 10.00
C ILE A 516 14.51 -25.65 11.52
N VAL A 517 13.41 -25.69 12.24
CA VAL A 517 13.39 -25.68 13.71
C VAL A 517 12.62 -26.90 14.24
N ALA A 518 13.14 -27.50 15.30
CA ALA A 518 12.41 -28.47 16.11
C ALA A 518 12.57 -28.14 17.59
N ILE A 519 11.49 -28.34 18.35
CA ILE A 519 11.48 -28.20 19.80
C ILE A 519 10.96 -29.51 20.40
N ASN A 520 11.61 -30.05 21.42
CA ASN A 520 11.14 -31.27 22.07
C ASN A 520 10.16 -30.99 23.24
N SER A 521 9.70 -32.06 23.87
CA SER A 521 8.74 -32.00 25.00
C SER A 521 9.24 -31.28 26.26
N ASN A 522 10.55 -31.04 26.39
CA ASN A 522 11.15 -30.30 27.51
C ASN A 522 11.58 -28.87 27.13
N GLY A 523 11.22 -28.40 25.93
CA GLY A 523 11.56 -27.05 25.47
C GLY A 523 13.00 -26.93 24.95
N GLN A 524 13.74 -28.02 24.79
CA GLN A 524 15.03 -27.97 24.09
C GLN A 524 14.77 -27.69 22.60
N ILE A 525 15.53 -26.77 22.03
CA ILE A 525 15.34 -26.26 20.68
C ILE A 525 16.59 -26.51 19.83
N LEU A 526 16.38 -27.05 18.64
CA LEU A 526 17.40 -27.20 17.61
C LEU A 526 16.97 -26.44 16.35
N VAL A 527 17.85 -25.58 15.85
CA VAL A 527 17.69 -24.95 14.53
C VAL A 527 18.80 -25.43 13.63
N SER A 528 18.48 -25.91 12.43
CA SER A 528 19.47 -26.31 11.42
C SER A 528 19.23 -25.63 10.09
N TRP A 529 20.30 -25.37 9.32
CA TRP A 529 20.22 -24.71 8.02
C TRP A 529 21.48 -25.01 7.18
N TYR A 530 21.40 -24.80 5.88
CA TYR A 530 22.49 -24.95 4.91
C TYR A 530 23.29 -23.66 4.72
N VAL A 531 24.57 -23.81 4.38
CA VAL A 531 25.51 -22.77 3.94
C VAL A 531 26.23 -23.28 2.69
N ASP A 532 26.25 -22.52 1.59
CA ASP A 532 26.90 -22.92 0.32
C ASP A 532 28.41 -22.69 0.28
N GLY A 533 28.96 -21.95 1.25
CA GLY A 533 30.38 -21.67 1.40
C GLY A 533 30.92 -20.55 0.51
N GLU A 534 30.06 -19.80 -0.18
CA GLU A 534 30.48 -18.58 -0.92
C GLU A 534 30.78 -17.39 0.02
N ILE A 535 30.43 -17.53 1.31
CA ILE A 535 30.68 -16.52 2.35
C ILE A 535 32.08 -16.68 2.94
N ALA A 536 32.85 -15.59 2.92
CA ALA A 536 34.19 -15.52 3.51
C ALA A 536 34.20 -16.01 4.98
N GLY A 537 35.05 -17.00 5.28
CA GLY A 537 35.21 -17.55 6.63
C GLY A 537 34.23 -18.67 7.00
N THR A 538 33.37 -19.12 6.07
CA THR A 538 32.51 -20.29 6.27
C THR A 538 32.86 -21.41 5.30
N THR A 539 32.66 -22.66 5.73
CA THR A 539 32.71 -23.82 4.83
C THR A 539 31.30 -24.22 4.44
N SER A 540 31.10 -24.70 3.22
CA SER A 540 29.81 -25.23 2.80
C SER A 540 29.39 -26.41 3.68
N GLY A 541 28.11 -26.53 4.02
CA GLY A 541 27.60 -27.61 4.84
C GLY A 541 26.32 -27.27 5.60
N LEU A 542 25.88 -28.19 6.45
CA LEU A 542 24.75 -27.98 7.35
C LEU A 542 25.26 -27.49 8.70
N TYR A 543 24.64 -26.44 9.21
CA TYR A 543 24.93 -25.87 10.52
C TYR A 543 23.74 -26.06 11.45
N TYR A 544 24.00 -25.96 12.76
CA TYR A 544 22.96 -25.91 13.77
C TYR A 544 23.28 -24.94 14.92
N LYS A 545 22.22 -24.52 15.61
CA LYS A 545 22.27 -24.03 17.00
C LYS A 545 21.38 -24.89 17.88
N TYR A 546 21.84 -25.11 19.11
CA TYR A 546 21.14 -25.89 20.11
C TYR A 546 21.01 -25.10 21.42
N GLY A 547 19.85 -25.20 22.05
CA GLY A 547 19.53 -24.47 23.27
C GLY A 547 18.28 -24.99 23.95
N TYR A 548 17.73 -24.19 24.85
CA TYR A 548 16.45 -24.47 25.49
C TYR A 548 15.64 -23.19 25.69
N ILE A 549 14.32 -23.34 25.65
CA ILE A 549 13.33 -22.32 25.97
C ILE A 549 12.98 -22.44 27.44
N TYR A 550 13.00 -21.32 28.17
CA TYR A 550 12.52 -21.24 29.55
C TYR A 550 11.67 -19.98 29.75
N LEU A 551 10.88 -19.95 30.81
CA LEU A 551 10.07 -18.79 31.17
C LEU A 551 10.84 -17.87 32.11
N ALA A 552 11.29 -16.71 31.61
CA ALA A 552 11.90 -15.69 32.44
C ALA A 552 10.86 -15.12 33.42
N TYR A 553 11.20 -15.13 34.72
CA TYR A 553 10.30 -14.80 35.82
C TYR A 553 8.97 -15.59 35.81
N GLY A 554 8.92 -16.74 35.13
CA GLY A 554 7.70 -17.53 34.96
C GLY A 554 6.65 -16.93 34.02
N LEU A 555 6.98 -15.88 33.25
CA LEU A 555 6.00 -15.11 32.48
C LEU A 555 6.20 -15.18 30.96
N TYR A 556 7.40 -14.89 30.46
CA TYR A 556 7.65 -14.79 29.02
C TYR A 556 8.77 -15.75 28.57
N PRO A 557 8.63 -16.37 27.39
CA PRO A 557 9.62 -17.34 26.90
C PRO A 557 10.88 -16.63 26.42
N VAL A 558 12.04 -17.18 26.81
CA VAL A 558 13.38 -16.74 26.40
C VAL A 558 14.19 -17.98 26.01
N ILE A 559 15.12 -17.82 25.07
CA ILE A 559 16.08 -18.88 24.71
C ILE A 559 17.41 -18.66 25.42
N SER A 560 17.96 -19.74 25.97
CA SER A 560 19.38 -19.85 26.30
C SER A 560 20.04 -20.84 25.35
N TRP A 561 21.06 -20.39 24.64
CA TRP A 561 21.82 -21.22 23.70
C TRP A 561 22.93 -21.96 24.45
N TYR A 562 23.04 -23.26 24.21
CA TYR A 562 24.21 -24.04 24.63
C TYR A 562 25.39 -23.81 23.68
N THR A 563 25.11 -23.52 22.41
CA THR A 563 26.13 -23.18 21.42
C THR A 563 26.34 -21.66 21.33
N SER A 564 27.58 -21.21 21.57
CA SER A 564 27.95 -19.79 21.47
C SER A 564 27.99 -19.29 20.02
N SER A 565 28.34 -20.18 19.09
CA SER A 565 28.36 -19.94 17.64
C SER A 565 27.63 -21.08 16.91
N PRO A 566 27.21 -20.90 15.64
CA PRO A 566 26.77 -22.00 14.80
C PRO A 566 27.81 -23.14 14.75
N VAL A 567 27.33 -24.38 14.80
CA VAL A 567 28.16 -25.59 14.75
C VAL A 567 27.87 -26.31 13.45
N ILE A 568 28.91 -26.72 12.71
CA ILE A 568 28.76 -27.52 11.48
C ILE A 568 28.49 -28.98 11.84
N ILE A 569 27.54 -29.62 11.16
CA ILE A 569 27.28 -31.07 11.23
C ILE A 569 28.47 -31.81 10.64
N SER A 570 28.96 -32.83 11.35
CA SER A 570 30.16 -33.58 10.97
C SER A 570 30.03 -34.19 9.58
N GLY A 571 31.03 -33.97 8.72
CA GLY A 571 31.08 -34.52 7.37
C GLY A 571 30.09 -33.91 6.35
N SER A 572 29.39 -32.83 6.72
CA SER A 572 28.58 -32.07 5.76
C SER A 572 29.44 -31.21 4.82
N GLY A 573 28.93 -30.92 3.62
CA GLY A 573 29.63 -30.17 2.59
C GLY A 573 28.67 -29.48 1.60
N ILE A 574 29.19 -29.03 0.46
CA ILE A 574 28.39 -28.31 -0.56
C ILE A 574 27.22 -29.14 -1.12
N ALA A 575 27.38 -30.46 -1.18
CA ALA A 575 26.35 -31.37 -1.64
C ALA A 575 25.31 -31.71 -0.55
N THR A 576 25.43 -31.17 0.67
CA THR A 576 24.58 -31.49 1.83
C THR A 576 23.55 -30.39 2.09
N PHE A 577 22.31 -30.56 1.64
CA PHE A 577 21.28 -29.51 1.70
C PHE A 577 19.88 -30.09 2.01
N ASN A 578 18.84 -29.25 2.00
CA ASN A 578 17.45 -29.60 2.32
C ASN A 578 17.27 -30.33 3.67
N PRO A 579 17.70 -29.75 4.81
CA PRO A 579 17.55 -30.39 6.11
C PRO A 579 16.10 -30.39 6.59
N SER A 580 15.65 -31.50 7.15
CA SER A 580 14.39 -31.61 7.91
C SER A 580 14.68 -32.20 9.29
N VAL A 581 14.17 -31.57 10.36
CA VAL A 581 14.36 -32.05 11.74
C VAL A 581 13.03 -32.27 12.44
N SER A 582 12.97 -33.29 13.30
CA SER A 582 11.85 -33.55 14.18
C SER A 582 12.24 -34.04 15.57
N ALA A 583 11.33 -33.82 16.52
CA ALA A 583 11.49 -34.24 17.90
C ALA A 583 10.16 -34.80 18.42
N TYR A 584 10.22 -35.88 19.18
CA TYR A 584 9.03 -36.52 19.72
C TYR A 584 8.40 -35.62 20.80
N LYS A 585 7.12 -35.33 20.66
CA LYS A 585 6.41 -34.36 21.51
C LYS A 585 5.84 -34.95 22.80
N SER A 586 5.72 -36.28 22.91
CA SER A 586 5.10 -36.92 24.08
C SER A 586 6.09 -37.34 25.17
N ALA A 587 7.38 -37.44 24.85
CA ALA A 587 8.42 -37.79 25.81
C ALA A 587 9.77 -37.19 25.37
N LEU A 588 10.71 -37.04 26.30
CA LEU A 588 12.05 -36.55 25.96
C LEU A 588 12.78 -37.60 25.12
N GLN A 589 13.12 -37.26 23.88
CA GLN A 589 13.89 -38.10 22.97
C GLN A 589 14.86 -37.24 22.14
N PRO A 590 15.93 -37.85 21.59
CA PRO A 590 16.84 -37.17 20.68
C PRO A 590 16.15 -36.57 19.46
N PHE A 591 16.73 -35.51 18.90
CA PHE A 591 16.27 -34.95 17.63
C PHE A 591 16.63 -35.90 16.49
N GLN A 592 15.75 -35.94 15.49
CA GLN A 592 15.85 -36.77 14.31
C GLN A 592 16.05 -35.85 13.11
N LEU A 593 17.23 -35.88 12.50
CA LEU A 593 17.60 -35.03 11.37
C LEU A 593 17.72 -35.90 10.12
N VAL A 594 17.13 -35.45 9.02
CA VAL A 594 17.41 -35.97 7.67
C VAL A 594 17.83 -34.84 6.75
N TYR A 595 18.64 -35.18 5.75
CA TYR A 595 19.12 -34.24 4.76
C TYR A 595 19.47 -34.95 3.46
N GLU A 596 19.52 -34.17 2.39
CA GLU A 596 19.98 -34.61 1.08
C GLU A 596 21.51 -34.51 1.03
N ASN A 597 22.18 -35.55 0.53
CA ASN A 597 23.58 -35.51 0.15
C ASN A 597 23.80 -36.28 -1.15
N SER A 598 24.16 -35.57 -2.23
CA SER A 598 24.48 -36.16 -3.53
C SER A 598 23.36 -37.09 -4.10
N ASN A 599 22.10 -36.65 -4.05
CA ASN A 599 20.88 -37.40 -4.42
C ASN A 599 20.55 -38.63 -3.55
N GLN A 600 21.12 -38.73 -2.35
CA GLN A 600 20.75 -39.70 -1.33
C GLN A 600 20.20 -38.99 -0.10
N ILE A 601 19.38 -39.70 0.69
CA ILE A 601 18.88 -39.18 1.97
C ILE A 601 19.68 -39.82 3.10
N TYR A 602 20.23 -38.95 3.94
CA TYR A 602 20.96 -39.33 5.15
C TYR A 602 20.11 -39.05 6.39
N HIS A 603 20.33 -39.83 7.44
CA HIS A 603 19.72 -39.67 8.76
C HIS A 603 20.79 -39.56 9.84
N LEU A 604 20.50 -38.70 10.82
CA LEU A 604 21.26 -38.52 12.05
C LEU A 604 20.32 -38.47 13.25
N THR A 605 20.74 -39.12 14.34
CA THR A 605 20.19 -38.92 15.67
C THR A 605 21.09 -37.94 16.42
N LEU A 606 20.51 -36.85 16.92
CA LEU A 606 21.21 -35.79 17.64
C LEU A 606 20.78 -35.82 19.11
N THR A 607 21.68 -36.29 19.97
CA THR A 607 21.39 -36.53 21.39
C THR A 607 21.99 -35.43 22.25
N ASP A 608 21.20 -34.89 23.18
CA ASP A 608 21.71 -33.98 24.19
C ASP A 608 22.68 -34.71 25.14
N ASN A 609 23.91 -34.21 25.22
CA ASN A 609 24.97 -34.72 26.06
C ASN A 609 25.76 -33.53 26.64
N ALA A 610 25.48 -33.21 27.91
CA ALA A 610 26.12 -32.10 28.62
C ALA A 610 27.66 -32.23 28.77
N ASN A 611 28.24 -33.41 28.54
CA ASN A 611 29.69 -33.61 28.53
C ASN A 611 30.32 -33.35 27.16
N HIS A 612 29.51 -33.19 26.11
CA HIS A 612 29.99 -32.85 24.78
C HIS A 612 30.13 -31.33 24.64
N ILE A 613 31.19 -30.85 23.98
CA ILE A 613 31.52 -29.41 23.91
C ILE A 613 30.39 -28.54 23.34
N ASN A 614 29.60 -29.11 22.43
CA ASN A 614 28.47 -28.42 21.78
C ASN A 614 27.11 -28.89 22.31
N HIS A 615 27.08 -29.64 23.41
CA HIS A 615 25.90 -30.31 23.98
C HIS A 615 25.18 -31.32 23.08
N ILE A 616 25.51 -31.43 21.80
CA ILE A 616 24.95 -32.42 20.88
C ILE A 616 26.01 -33.46 20.53
N GLU A 617 25.67 -34.73 20.76
CA GLU A 617 26.38 -35.89 20.26
C GLU A 617 25.66 -36.41 18.99
N GLU A 618 26.40 -36.48 17.88
CA GLU A 618 25.92 -36.91 16.58
C GLU A 618 26.12 -38.42 16.41
N SER A 619 25.06 -39.14 16.02
CA SER A 619 25.22 -40.54 15.60
C SER A 619 26.05 -40.66 14.31
N THR A 620 26.48 -41.87 13.96
CA THR A 620 27.04 -42.12 12.62
C THR A 620 25.97 -41.82 11.55
N PRO A 621 26.28 -41.04 10.50
CA PRO A 621 25.35 -40.80 9.39
C PRO A 621 24.90 -42.11 8.72
N GLN A 622 23.60 -42.28 8.55
CA GLN A 622 23.03 -43.46 7.89
C GLN A 622 22.39 -43.08 6.55
N VAL A 623 22.74 -43.80 5.46
CA VAL A 623 22.10 -43.61 4.16
C VAL A 623 20.74 -44.33 4.15
N ILE A 624 19.67 -43.60 4.46
CA ILE A 624 18.35 -44.22 4.61
C ILE A 624 17.66 -44.48 3.28
N SER A 625 18.06 -43.79 2.20
CA SER A 625 17.54 -44.05 0.86
C SER A 625 18.14 -45.29 0.19
N SER A 626 19.18 -45.90 0.77
CA SER A 626 19.71 -47.18 0.30
C SER A 626 18.67 -48.29 0.44
N GLY A 627 18.50 -49.08 -0.61
CA GLY A 627 17.48 -50.12 -0.74
C GLY A 627 16.11 -49.61 -1.21
N SER A 628 15.96 -48.32 -1.53
CA SER A 628 14.67 -47.77 -1.98
C SER A 628 14.29 -48.16 -3.42
N GLY A 629 15.29 -48.51 -4.25
CA GLY A 629 15.14 -48.78 -5.68
C GLY A 629 14.96 -47.50 -6.51
N PHE A 630 15.49 -46.37 -6.04
CA PHE A 630 15.48 -45.07 -6.72
C PHE A 630 16.89 -44.46 -6.79
N ALA A 631 17.24 -43.92 -7.95
CA ALA A 631 18.59 -43.41 -8.23
C ALA A 631 18.78 -41.95 -7.77
N ARG A 632 17.70 -41.15 -7.68
CA ARG A 632 17.74 -39.82 -7.08
C ARG A 632 16.69 -39.71 -5.99
N ASN A 633 17.09 -39.18 -4.84
CA ASN A 633 16.26 -39.06 -3.65
C ASN A 633 16.44 -37.65 -3.08
N ASN A 634 15.36 -36.87 -3.12
CA ASN A 634 15.42 -35.42 -2.89
C ASN A 634 14.31 -34.98 -1.93
N ASN A 635 14.43 -33.76 -1.39
CA ASN A 635 13.38 -33.10 -0.61
C ASN A 635 12.84 -33.92 0.57
N PRO A 636 13.70 -34.38 1.51
CA PRO A 636 13.25 -35.22 2.61
C PRO A 636 12.41 -34.44 3.64
N SER A 637 11.51 -35.16 4.31
CA SER A 637 10.72 -34.72 5.46
C SER A 637 10.73 -35.83 6.52
N ILE A 638 10.81 -35.48 7.79
CA ILE A 638 10.89 -36.44 8.90
C ILE A 638 9.90 -36.11 10.02
N THR A 639 9.36 -37.15 10.63
CA THR A 639 8.64 -37.04 11.89
C THR A 639 9.18 -38.05 12.91
N ALA A 640 9.47 -37.56 14.12
CA ALA A 640 9.93 -38.41 15.22
C ALA A 640 8.74 -39.16 15.83
N ILE A 641 8.93 -40.45 16.06
CA ILE A 641 7.98 -41.34 16.74
C ILE A 641 8.63 -41.89 18.01
N ASN A 642 7.87 -42.59 18.84
CA ASN A 642 8.43 -43.17 20.06
C ASN A 642 9.56 -44.16 19.74
N GLY A 643 10.81 -43.81 20.08
CA GLY A 643 11.97 -44.66 19.91
C GLY A 643 12.60 -44.65 18.51
N GLY A 644 12.17 -43.75 17.61
CA GLY A 644 12.72 -43.68 16.25
C GLY A 644 12.08 -42.59 15.40
N ALA A 645 12.03 -42.82 14.08
CA ALA A 645 11.43 -41.85 13.15
C ALA A 645 10.85 -42.53 11.90
N TYR A 646 10.00 -41.79 11.21
CA TYR A 646 9.66 -42.05 9.82
C TYR A 646 10.15 -40.90 8.95
N ALA A 647 10.76 -41.23 7.82
CA ALA A 647 11.16 -40.27 6.81
C ALA A 647 10.37 -40.50 5.53
N VAL A 648 10.10 -39.43 4.80
CA VAL A 648 9.54 -39.47 3.44
C VAL A 648 10.35 -38.54 2.53
N TRP A 649 10.47 -38.88 1.25
CA TRP A 649 11.19 -38.08 0.26
C TRP A 649 10.69 -38.36 -1.15
N GLU A 650 11.16 -37.56 -2.09
CA GLU A 650 10.89 -37.71 -3.51
C GLU A 650 11.90 -38.67 -4.15
N GLY A 651 11.45 -39.85 -4.61
CA GLY A 651 12.29 -40.84 -5.28
C GLY A 651 12.10 -40.83 -6.78
N ARG A 652 13.16 -40.61 -7.56
CA ARG A 652 13.14 -40.65 -9.04
C ARG A 652 13.96 -41.82 -9.59
N LYS A 653 13.39 -42.50 -10.57
CA LYS A 653 14.16 -43.40 -11.46
C LYS A 653 14.83 -42.55 -12.55
N VAL A 654 15.89 -43.04 -13.17
CA VAL A 654 16.57 -42.35 -14.27
C VAL A 654 16.49 -43.19 -15.55
N ASN A 655 16.18 -42.56 -16.68
CA ASN A 655 16.25 -43.23 -17.98
C ASN A 655 17.73 -43.42 -18.36
N ARG A 656 18.12 -44.68 -18.63
CA ARG A 656 19.50 -45.07 -18.90
C ARG A 656 20.08 -44.50 -20.20
N VAL A 657 19.27 -44.30 -21.25
CA VAL A 657 19.77 -43.87 -22.58
C VAL A 657 20.00 -42.36 -22.61
N THR A 658 19.13 -41.60 -21.95
CA THR A 658 19.12 -40.13 -22.02
C THR A 658 19.60 -39.47 -20.73
N GLY A 659 19.73 -40.21 -19.62
CA GLY A 659 19.98 -39.65 -18.29
C GLY A 659 18.80 -38.84 -17.72
N ILE A 660 17.66 -38.82 -18.43
CA ILE A 660 16.49 -38.01 -18.07
C ILE A 660 15.76 -38.67 -16.89
N PRO A 661 15.51 -37.93 -15.79
CA PRO A 661 14.70 -38.44 -14.69
C PRO A 661 13.30 -38.85 -15.15
N LYS A 662 12.85 -40.01 -14.68
CA LYS A 662 11.45 -40.47 -14.76
C LYS A 662 10.62 -39.75 -13.68
N PRO A 663 9.27 -39.84 -13.76
CA PRO A 663 8.37 -39.40 -12.69
C PRO A 663 8.87 -39.77 -11.29
N SER A 664 8.64 -38.88 -10.33
CA SER A 664 8.93 -39.14 -8.93
C SER A 664 7.79 -39.87 -8.20
N TRP A 665 8.18 -40.67 -7.22
CA TRP A 665 7.30 -41.30 -6.24
C TRP A 665 7.49 -40.66 -4.87
N ALA A 666 6.44 -40.65 -4.04
CA ALA A 666 6.60 -40.42 -2.61
C ALA A 666 7.12 -41.71 -1.97
N VAL A 667 8.32 -41.67 -1.41
CA VAL A 667 9.01 -42.82 -0.80
C VAL A 667 9.10 -42.59 0.70
N ALA A 668 8.56 -43.50 1.48
CA ALA A 668 8.61 -43.46 2.94
C ALA A 668 9.39 -44.66 3.51
N LYS A 669 10.08 -44.45 4.63
CA LYS A 669 10.79 -45.49 5.38
C LYS A 669 10.52 -45.39 6.86
N ASN A 670 10.16 -46.51 7.48
CA ASN A 670 10.21 -46.67 8.93
C ASN A 670 11.67 -46.91 9.35
N LEU A 671 12.27 -46.01 10.12
CA LEU A 671 13.68 -46.15 10.52
C LEU A 671 13.89 -47.19 11.64
N ILE A 672 12.82 -47.66 12.30
CA ILE A 672 12.87 -48.73 13.31
C ILE A 672 12.90 -50.10 12.65
N THR A 673 12.04 -50.33 11.64
CA THR A 673 11.86 -51.66 11.02
C THR A 673 12.57 -51.81 9.68
N GLY A 674 13.00 -50.70 9.08
CA GLY A 674 13.63 -50.67 7.76
C GLY A 674 12.64 -50.82 6.59
N VAL A 675 11.34 -50.93 6.85
CA VAL A 675 10.31 -51.15 5.83
C VAL A 675 10.10 -49.90 4.97
N PHE A 676 10.06 -50.09 3.64
CA PHE A 676 9.78 -49.05 2.65
C PHE A 676 8.31 -49.08 2.20
N SER A 677 7.79 -47.91 1.83
CA SER A 677 6.50 -47.74 1.15
C SER A 677 6.63 -46.69 0.06
N ASN A 678 6.09 -46.96 -1.13
CA ASN A 678 6.21 -46.08 -2.28
C ASN A 678 4.82 -45.78 -2.84
N PHE A 679 4.53 -44.53 -3.15
CA PHE A 679 3.22 -44.07 -3.64
C PHE A 679 3.37 -43.25 -4.92
N SER A 680 2.47 -43.50 -5.87
CA SER A 680 2.24 -42.67 -7.06
C SER A 680 0.82 -42.91 -7.56
N ASN A 681 0.19 -41.88 -8.10
CA ASN A 681 -1.10 -41.96 -8.78
C ASN A 681 -0.95 -42.16 -10.30
N SER A 682 0.25 -42.07 -10.87
CA SER A 682 0.48 -42.20 -12.31
C SER A 682 1.72 -43.04 -12.66
N ASN A 683 1.59 -43.84 -13.72
CA ASN A 683 2.71 -44.56 -14.34
C ASN A 683 3.46 -43.69 -15.38
N GLU A 684 3.00 -42.46 -15.64
CA GLU A 684 3.52 -41.57 -16.70
C GLU A 684 3.65 -40.09 -16.26
N VAL A 685 4.80 -39.49 -16.62
CA VAL A 685 5.19 -38.06 -16.69
C VAL A 685 4.75 -37.08 -15.57
N ILE A 686 4.48 -37.50 -14.33
CA ILE A 686 4.07 -36.55 -13.27
C ILE A 686 4.82 -36.78 -11.94
N ASP A 687 5.32 -35.69 -11.36
CA ASP A 687 6.17 -35.72 -10.17
C ASP A 687 5.38 -35.63 -8.84
N ALA A 688 5.61 -36.58 -7.93
CA ALA A 688 5.20 -36.53 -6.52
C ALA A 688 6.12 -35.56 -5.74
N LEU A 689 5.88 -34.26 -5.94
CA LEU A 689 6.76 -33.20 -5.45
C LEU A 689 6.62 -33.01 -3.93
N ALA A 690 7.77 -32.90 -3.25
CA ALA A 690 7.86 -32.42 -1.87
C ALA A 690 6.89 -33.14 -0.90
N PRO A 691 6.97 -34.47 -0.73
CA PRO A 691 6.06 -35.22 0.12
C PRO A 691 6.27 -34.92 1.63
N ASN A 692 5.24 -34.52 2.35
CA ASN A 692 5.34 -34.14 3.75
C ASN A 692 4.86 -35.27 4.68
N ILE A 693 5.43 -35.40 5.88
CA ILE A 693 5.03 -36.41 6.87
C ILE A 693 4.84 -35.81 8.26
N ASN A 694 3.82 -36.26 8.98
CA ASN A 694 3.56 -35.85 10.36
C ASN A 694 2.83 -36.94 11.16
N ILE A 695 2.70 -36.76 12.47
CA ILE A 695 2.20 -37.77 13.40
C ILE A 695 0.80 -37.45 13.94
N ALA A 696 -0.04 -38.48 14.04
CA ALA A 696 -1.20 -38.51 14.93
C ALA A 696 -0.77 -39.07 16.30
N VAL A 697 -0.64 -38.20 17.30
CA VAL A 697 0.05 -38.51 18.57
C VAL A 697 -0.59 -39.67 19.34
N SER A 698 -1.92 -39.79 19.35
CA SER A 698 -2.64 -40.75 20.19
C SER A 698 -2.50 -42.20 19.76
N ASN A 699 -2.13 -42.47 18.51
CA ASN A 699 -2.03 -43.82 17.97
C ASN A 699 -0.62 -44.14 17.44
N SER A 700 0.34 -43.20 17.60
CA SER A 700 1.70 -43.28 17.05
C SER A 700 1.72 -43.60 15.55
N LYS A 701 0.63 -43.33 14.81
CA LYS A 701 0.56 -43.54 13.37
C LYS A 701 1.02 -42.29 12.65
N VAL A 702 1.82 -42.48 11.62
CA VAL A 702 2.29 -41.42 10.75
C VAL A 702 1.39 -41.29 9.54
N VAL A 703 1.17 -40.06 9.12
CA VAL A 703 0.43 -39.69 7.92
C VAL A 703 1.39 -38.99 6.99
N LEU A 704 1.40 -39.40 5.73
CA LEU A 704 2.16 -38.75 4.67
C LEU A 704 1.21 -38.14 3.64
N ALA A 705 1.61 -37.04 3.04
CA ALA A 705 0.86 -36.34 2.02
C ALA A 705 1.80 -35.85 0.91
N TRP A 706 1.33 -35.75 -0.32
CA TRP A 706 2.10 -35.15 -1.42
C TRP A 706 1.18 -34.45 -2.41
N SER A 707 1.78 -33.62 -3.27
CA SER A 707 1.10 -33.06 -4.44
C SER A 707 1.58 -33.77 -5.70
N GLU A 708 0.66 -34.25 -6.52
CA GLU A 708 0.93 -34.84 -7.83
C GLU A 708 -0.06 -34.25 -8.84
N ASN A 709 0.43 -33.69 -9.95
CA ASN A 709 -0.39 -32.92 -10.91
C ASN A 709 -1.22 -31.79 -10.28
N LEU A 710 -0.61 -31.01 -9.39
CA LEU A 710 -1.33 -29.99 -8.61
C LEU A 710 -2.51 -30.55 -7.79
N SER A 711 -2.60 -31.86 -7.55
CA SER A 711 -3.66 -32.49 -6.76
C SER A 711 -3.06 -33.07 -5.48
N GLY A 712 -3.72 -32.84 -4.34
CA GLY A 712 -3.26 -33.34 -3.05
C GLY A 712 -3.69 -34.78 -2.79
N TYR A 713 -2.77 -35.59 -2.28
CA TYR A 713 -3.00 -36.98 -1.84
C TYR A 713 -2.52 -37.18 -0.41
N VAL A 714 -3.11 -38.16 0.27
CA VAL A 714 -2.75 -38.56 1.63
C VAL A 714 -2.74 -40.08 1.76
N GLY A 715 -1.90 -40.59 2.66
CA GLY A 715 -1.88 -42.00 3.02
C GLY A 715 -1.19 -42.27 4.36
N GLU A 716 -1.23 -43.52 4.78
CA GLU A 716 -0.31 -44.09 5.76
C GLU A 716 0.77 -44.87 5.00
N PRO A 717 1.92 -45.20 5.60
CA PRO A 717 2.95 -46.05 5.00
C PRO A 717 2.47 -47.52 4.94
N SER A 718 1.35 -47.75 4.23
CA SER A 718 0.64 -49.00 4.05
C SER A 718 -0.06 -49.01 2.67
N PRO A 719 -0.01 -50.13 1.93
CA PRO A 719 -0.38 -50.19 0.51
C PRO A 719 -1.86 -49.88 0.18
N SER A 720 -2.76 -49.90 1.17
CA SER A 720 -4.21 -49.77 0.94
C SER A 720 -4.82 -48.45 1.43
N THR A 721 -3.99 -47.46 1.75
CA THR A 721 -4.44 -46.25 2.48
C THR A 721 -4.43 -44.96 1.67
N LEU A 722 -4.11 -45.02 0.37
CA LEU A 722 -4.03 -43.84 -0.49
C LEU A 722 -5.43 -43.25 -0.74
N GLN A 723 -5.57 -41.93 -0.53
CA GLN A 723 -6.79 -41.17 -0.78
C GLN A 723 -6.49 -39.81 -1.42
N SER A 724 -7.36 -39.35 -2.32
CA SER A 724 -7.34 -37.97 -2.83
C SER A 724 -7.92 -37.02 -1.79
N LEU A 725 -7.27 -35.88 -1.58
CA LEU A 725 -7.70 -34.83 -0.66
C LEU A 725 -8.72 -33.86 -1.28
N ASN A 726 -8.91 -33.89 -2.60
CA ASN A 726 -9.71 -32.94 -3.37
C ASN A 726 -9.29 -31.47 -3.18
N ILE A 727 -8.01 -31.23 -2.90
CA ILE A 727 -7.39 -29.90 -2.90
C ILE A 727 -6.42 -29.78 -4.07
N SER A 728 -6.22 -28.56 -4.55
CA SER A 728 -5.29 -28.27 -5.63
C SER A 728 -4.23 -27.24 -5.27
N GLY A 729 -3.00 -27.49 -5.75
CA GLY A 729 -1.83 -26.66 -5.53
C GLY A 729 -0.52 -27.44 -5.52
N LYS A 730 0.59 -26.70 -5.39
CA LYS A 730 1.94 -27.28 -5.20
C LYS A 730 2.29 -27.32 -3.70
N TYR A 731 3.25 -28.20 -3.39
CA TYR A 731 3.96 -28.27 -2.11
C TYR A 731 3.04 -28.40 -0.91
N ILE A 732 2.61 -29.63 -0.64
CA ILE A 732 1.69 -29.89 0.47
C ILE A 732 2.39 -29.74 1.83
N GLN A 733 1.66 -29.24 2.81
CA GLN A 733 2.10 -29.09 4.19
C GLN A 733 1.09 -29.77 5.09
N LEU A 734 1.55 -30.59 6.04
CA LEU A 734 0.70 -31.39 6.92
C LEU A 734 0.95 -31.01 8.38
N ASN A 735 -0.09 -30.57 9.09
CA ASN A 735 0.04 -30.28 10.52
C ASN A 735 0.01 -31.57 11.36
N ASN A 736 0.59 -31.50 12.55
CA ASN A 736 0.46 -32.54 13.57
C ASN A 736 -0.94 -32.55 14.19
N GLY A 737 -1.34 -33.65 14.82
CA GLY A 737 -2.62 -33.70 15.55
C GLY A 737 -2.61 -34.74 16.66
N GLY A 738 -3.49 -34.57 17.66
CA GLY A 738 -3.72 -35.63 18.65
C GLY A 738 -4.28 -36.89 17.98
N THR A 739 -5.21 -36.71 17.05
CA THR A 739 -5.77 -37.77 16.18
C THR A 739 -5.74 -37.35 14.71
N LYS A 740 -5.98 -38.28 13.78
CA LYS A 740 -6.12 -37.97 12.35
C LYS A 740 -7.23 -36.94 12.07
N SER A 741 -8.29 -36.91 12.88
CA SER A 741 -9.39 -35.93 12.74
C SER A 741 -9.01 -34.50 13.12
N GLN A 742 -7.80 -34.29 13.66
CA GLN A 742 -7.25 -32.97 13.98
C GLN A 742 -6.09 -32.58 13.03
N MET A 743 -5.78 -33.43 12.06
CA MET A 743 -4.80 -33.17 11.02
C MET A 743 -5.49 -32.67 9.77
N TYR A 744 -4.80 -31.79 9.03
CA TYR A 744 -5.22 -31.15 7.80
C TYR A 744 -4.00 -31.00 6.89
N ALA A 745 -4.24 -31.03 5.59
CA ALA A 745 -3.24 -30.73 4.60
C ALA A 745 -3.54 -29.39 3.94
N THR A 746 -2.50 -28.63 3.62
CA THR A 746 -2.61 -27.34 2.93
C THR A 746 -1.70 -27.31 1.71
N THR A 747 -2.19 -26.79 0.60
CA THR A 747 -1.42 -26.55 -0.62
C THR A 747 -1.53 -25.08 -1.06
N LEU A 748 -0.52 -24.57 -1.78
CA LEU A 748 -0.60 -23.26 -2.43
C LEU A 748 -1.17 -23.43 -3.85
N ASN A 749 -2.34 -22.86 -4.11
CA ASN A 749 -2.91 -22.79 -5.46
C ASN A 749 -2.29 -21.63 -6.23
N ILE A 750 -1.69 -21.97 -7.38
CA ILE A 750 -0.93 -21.05 -8.24
C ILE A 750 -1.62 -20.76 -9.58
N GLY A 751 -2.90 -21.12 -9.73
CA GLY A 751 -3.63 -21.00 -11.00
C GLY A 751 -4.01 -19.57 -11.36
N SER A 752 -4.08 -18.66 -10.38
CA SER A 752 -4.39 -17.24 -10.58
C SER A 752 -3.80 -16.40 -9.44
N GLU A 753 -3.32 -15.21 -9.74
CA GLU A 753 -2.95 -14.22 -8.72
C GLU A 753 -4.20 -13.50 -8.16
N PRO A 754 -4.26 -13.21 -6.85
CA PRO A 754 -3.28 -13.57 -5.83
C PRO A 754 -3.35 -15.07 -5.52
N PHE A 755 -2.20 -15.71 -5.31
CA PHE A 755 -2.15 -17.13 -4.95
C PHE A 755 -2.80 -17.34 -3.59
N TYR A 756 -3.42 -18.50 -3.38
CA TYR A 756 -4.17 -18.75 -2.15
C TYR A 756 -3.96 -20.17 -1.62
N PHE A 757 -4.09 -20.32 -0.31
CA PHE A 757 -3.95 -21.62 0.33
C PHE A 757 -5.29 -22.39 0.30
N ASN A 758 -5.22 -23.66 -0.10
CA ASN A 758 -6.34 -24.61 -0.05
C ASN A 758 -6.13 -25.57 1.10
N LEU A 759 -7.05 -25.59 2.06
CA LEU A 759 -7.07 -26.52 3.18
C LEU A 759 -7.96 -27.73 2.87
N SER A 760 -7.51 -28.93 3.20
CA SER A 760 -8.32 -30.15 3.06
C SER A 760 -9.42 -30.25 4.12
N ASN A 761 -10.35 -31.20 3.98
CA ASN A 761 -11.08 -31.69 5.14
C ASN A 761 -10.12 -32.35 6.14
N ASN A 762 -10.58 -32.61 7.37
CA ASN A 762 -9.76 -33.32 8.34
C ASN A 762 -9.35 -34.71 7.80
N ILE A 763 -8.09 -35.11 8.03
CA ILE A 763 -7.53 -36.36 7.50
C ILE A 763 -8.29 -37.58 8.02
N GLY A 764 -8.86 -37.51 9.22
CA GLY A 764 -9.70 -38.56 9.80
C GLY A 764 -10.92 -38.92 8.94
N SER A 765 -11.46 -37.98 8.16
CA SER A 765 -12.56 -38.25 7.23
C SER A 765 -12.14 -39.07 6.01
N TYR A 766 -10.84 -39.16 5.71
CA TYR A 766 -10.29 -39.96 4.61
C TYR A 766 -9.72 -41.30 5.13
N LEU A 767 -8.98 -41.27 6.24
CA LEU A 767 -8.20 -42.41 6.77
C LEU A 767 -8.74 -42.99 8.09
N GLY A 768 -9.94 -42.58 8.53
CA GLY A 768 -10.61 -43.10 9.73
C GLY A 768 -11.39 -44.39 9.50
N LEU A 769 -12.05 -44.90 10.55
CA LEU A 769 -12.99 -46.04 10.49
C LEU A 769 -14.29 -45.63 9.77
N ASN A 770 -14.20 -45.28 8.50
CA ASN A 770 -15.39 -45.05 7.69
C ASN A 770 -15.91 -46.40 7.21
N LYS A 771 -17.23 -46.60 7.24
CA LYS A 771 -17.88 -47.68 6.50
C LYS A 771 -17.32 -47.62 5.08
N SER A 772 -16.72 -48.70 4.60
CA SER A 772 -16.29 -48.81 3.22
C SER A 772 -17.47 -48.41 2.34
N LYS A 773 -17.45 -47.23 1.74
CA LYS A 773 -18.40 -46.90 0.69
C LYS A 773 -18.10 -47.90 -0.42
N ALA A 774 -18.98 -48.88 -0.59
CA ALA A 774 -19.01 -49.73 -1.78
C ALA A 774 -19.05 -48.79 -2.98
N GLY A 775 -17.90 -48.60 -3.65
CA GLY A 775 -17.73 -47.62 -4.71
C GLY A 775 -16.32 -47.06 -4.88
N TYR A 776 -15.45 -47.08 -3.85
CA TYR A 776 -14.09 -46.52 -3.96
C TYR A 776 -12.94 -47.56 -3.97
N ASN A 777 -13.23 -48.85 -3.82
CA ASN A 777 -12.21 -49.91 -3.70
C ASN A 777 -11.89 -50.70 -4.98
N THR A 778 -12.33 -50.27 -6.16
CA THR A 778 -12.17 -51.07 -7.40
C THR A 778 -11.02 -50.62 -8.30
N SER A 779 -10.17 -49.67 -7.90
CA SER A 779 -9.12 -49.11 -8.78
C SER A 779 -7.74 -48.91 -8.13
N ILE A 780 -7.57 -49.20 -6.84
CA ILE A 780 -6.22 -49.17 -6.23
C ILE A 780 -5.48 -50.41 -6.69
N ILE A 781 -4.44 -50.20 -7.51
CA ILE A 781 -3.49 -51.22 -7.91
C ILE A 781 -2.53 -51.45 -6.75
N ILE A 782 -2.48 -52.69 -6.27
CA ILE A 782 -1.59 -53.10 -5.18
C ILE A 782 -0.51 -54.00 -5.76
N GLY A 783 0.70 -53.87 -5.21
CA GLY A 783 1.83 -54.72 -5.55
C GLY A 783 2.84 -54.78 -4.42
N ARG A 784 3.78 -55.72 -4.55
CA ARG A 784 4.93 -55.90 -3.67
C ARG A 784 6.21 -55.69 -4.46
N LYS A 785 7.19 -55.06 -3.82
CA LYS A 785 8.52 -54.81 -4.36
C LYS A 785 9.55 -55.51 -3.49
N GLY A 786 10.39 -56.34 -4.10
CA GLY A 786 11.65 -56.79 -3.54
C GLY A 786 12.80 -55.93 -4.07
N VAL A 787 13.76 -55.60 -3.21
CA VAL A 787 15.02 -54.95 -3.60
C VAL A 787 16.18 -55.75 -3.02
N VAL A 788 17.11 -56.15 -3.89
CA VAL A 788 18.39 -56.74 -3.51
C VAL A 788 19.44 -55.64 -3.63
N TYR A 789 20.07 -55.30 -2.50
CA TYR A 789 21.09 -54.26 -2.40
C TYR A 789 22.44 -54.88 -2.07
N ASN A 790 23.49 -54.47 -2.78
CA ASN A 790 24.88 -54.79 -2.44
C ASN A 790 25.83 -53.70 -2.97
N ASN A 791 26.71 -53.18 -2.10
CA ASN A 791 27.76 -52.20 -2.44
C ASN A 791 27.27 -51.02 -3.31
N GLY A 792 26.14 -50.41 -2.95
CA GLY A 792 25.58 -49.27 -3.68
C GLY A 792 24.81 -49.63 -4.96
N THR A 793 24.75 -50.90 -5.34
CA THR A 793 23.95 -51.37 -6.49
C THR A 793 22.62 -51.96 -6.01
N GLU A 794 21.54 -51.62 -6.70
CA GLU A 794 20.19 -52.10 -6.38
C GLU A 794 19.57 -52.79 -7.60
N PHE A 795 19.10 -54.02 -7.37
CA PHE A 795 18.23 -54.77 -8.28
C PHE A 795 16.86 -54.80 -7.65
N TYR A 796 15.81 -54.54 -8.42
CA TYR A 796 14.45 -54.57 -7.91
C TYR A 796 13.55 -55.41 -8.79
N PHE A 797 12.55 -56.00 -8.15
CA PHE A 797 11.49 -56.75 -8.79
C PHE A 797 10.17 -56.39 -8.11
N ASN A 798 9.13 -56.17 -8.89
CA ASN A 798 7.79 -55.90 -8.43
C ASN A 798 6.84 -56.91 -9.05
N ILE A 799 5.89 -57.38 -8.26
CA ILE A 799 4.72 -58.11 -8.71
C ILE A 799 3.47 -57.38 -8.18
N GLY A 800 2.45 -57.24 -9.01
CA GLY A 800 1.22 -56.55 -8.62
C GLY A 800 0.13 -56.73 -9.66
N GLU A 801 -0.94 -55.94 -9.51
CA GLU A 801 -2.11 -55.99 -10.43
C GLU A 801 -2.68 -57.40 -10.61
N ILE A 802 -2.56 -58.27 -9.61
CA ILE A 802 -3.12 -59.62 -9.65
C ILE A 802 -4.65 -59.47 -9.68
N ASN A 803 -5.27 -59.77 -10.82
CA ASN A 803 -6.71 -59.69 -11.02
C ASN A 803 -7.23 -61.02 -11.56
N VAL A 804 -8.26 -61.54 -10.90
CA VAL A 804 -8.95 -62.77 -11.29
C VAL A 804 -10.43 -62.48 -11.39
N ASP A 805 -10.98 -62.67 -12.59
CA ASP A 805 -12.42 -62.50 -12.86
C ASP A 805 -12.95 -61.13 -12.41
N GLY A 806 -12.13 -60.08 -12.56
CA GLY A 806 -12.44 -58.71 -12.17
C GLY A 806 -12.18 -58.36 -10.71
N GLN A 807 -11.72 -59.30 -9.88
CA GLN A 807 -11.37 -59.07 -8.47
C GLN A 807 -9.85 -58.90 -8.31
N ASN A 808 -9.42 -57.83 -7.64
CA ASN A 808 -8.01 -57.63 -7.29
C ASN A 808 -7.64 -58.49 -6.07
N ILE A 809 -6.51 -59.19 -6.18
CA ILE A 809 -5.96 -60.03 -5.11
C ILE A 809 -4.90 -59.24 -4.34
N ASN A 810 -4.95 -59.33 -3.02
CA ASN A 810 -4.01 -58.67 -2.11
C ASN A 810 -2.75 -59.53 -1.87
N PHE A 811 -1.87 -59.07 -0.99
CA PHE A 811 -0.68 -59.81 -0.55
C PHE A 811 -0.69 -59.96 0.95
N ASN A 812 0.01 -61.00 1.43
CA ASN A 812 0.26 -61.22 2.85
C ASN A 812 0.68 -59.91 3.55
N SER A 813 0.01 -59.60 4.65
CA SER A 813 0.29 -58.39 5.42
C SER A 813 1.67 -58.44 6.06
N ILE A 814 2.40 -57.33 6.00
CA ILE A 814 3.69 -57.15 6.70
C ILE A 814 3.37 -56.52 8.05
N PRO A 815 3.58 -57.22 9.18
CA PRO A 815 3.41 -56.61 10.50
C PRO A 815 4.37 -55.44 10.69
N ASP A 816 3.95 -54.42 11.43
CA ASP A 816 4.80 -53.28 11.79
C ASP A 816 6.04 -53.70 12.62
N THR A 817 6.13 -54.95 13.06
CA THR A 817 7.27 -55.52 13.80
C THR A 817 8.19 -56.39 12.93
N ALA A 818 7.90 -56.56 11.64
CA ALA A 818 8.69 -57.43 10.77
C ALA A 818 10.03 -56.79 10.39
N ALA A 819 11.12 -57.54 10.55
CA ALA A 819 12.47 -57.13 10.18
C ALA A 819 12.98 -58.03 9.05
N ILE A 820 12.93 -57.56 7.81
CA ILE A 820 13.27 -58.36 6.62
C ILE A 820 14.77 -58.28 6.38
N SER A 821 15.52 -59.32 6.78
CA SER A 821 16.99 -59.37 6.64
C SER A 821 17.51 -60.47 5.72
N GLU A 822 16.66 -61.43 5.34
CA GLU A 822 17.05 -62.61 4.55
C GLU A 822 15.97 -62.97 3.51
N GLU A 823 16.37 -63.73 2.49
CA GLU A 823 15.53 -64.09 1.34
C GLU A 823 14.24 -64.81 1.72
N GLU A 824 14.31 -65.79 2.64
CA GLU A 824 13.14 -66.55 3.09
C GLU A 824 12.05 -65.63 3.67
N MET A 825 12.48 -64.64 4.46
CA MET A 825 11.57 -63.68 5.06
C MET A 825 11.02 -62.69 4.03
N LEU A 826 11.84 -62.27 3.06
CA LEU A 826 11.37 -61.45 1.94
C LEU A 826 10.29 -62.17 1.16
N ASN A 827 10.56 -63.41 0.73
CA ASN A 827 9.64 -64.21 -0.10
C ASN A 827 8.29 -64.43 0.59
N LYS A 828 8.26 -64.65 1.91
CA LYS A 828 7.01 -64.78 2.69
C LYS A 828 6.02 -63.63 2.48
N TYR A 829 6.52 -62.41 2.26
CA TYR A 829 5.71 -61.20 2.10
C TYR A 829 5.52 -60.76 0.63
N LEU A 830 6.15 -61.47 -0.31
CA LEU A 830 5.90 -61.34 -1.75
C LEU A 830 4.77 -62.28 -2.23
N VAL A 831 4.24 -63.15 -1.37
CA VAL A 831 3.11 -64.05 -1.67
C VAL A 831 1.77 -63.33 -1.59
N SER A 832 0.89 -63.60 -2.56
CA SER A 832 -0.48 -63.08 -2.63
C SER A 832 -1.39 -63.70 -1.55
N ASP A 833 -2.57 -63.12 -1.32
CA ASP A 833 -3.67 -63.83 -0.65
C ASP A 833 -4.18 -64.94 -1.58
N SER A 834 -4.67 -66.07 -1.04
CA SER A 834 -5.14 -67.16 -1.89
C SER A 834 -6.35 -66.78 -2.74
N PHE A 835 -6.42 -67.32 -3.95
CA PHE A 835 -7.53 -67.12 -4.88
C PHE A 835 -7.85 -68.38 -5.67
N ILE A 836 -9.06 -68.44 -6.25
CA ILE A 836 -9.51 -69.61 -7.00
C ILE A 836 -9.33 -69.36 -8.49
N LEU A 837 -8.64 -70.28 -9.17
CA LEU A 837 -8.60 -70.35 -10.62
C LEU A 837 -9.40 -71.54 -11.14
N ASN A 838 -10.14 -71.30 -12.21
CA ASN A 838 -10.72 -72.37 -13.02
C ASN A 838 -10.34 -72.25 -14.49
N ASN A 839 -10.70 -73.25 -15.30
CA ASN A 839 -10.39 -73.32 -16.73
C ASN A 839 -10.87 -72.13 -17.58
N ASN A 840 -11.76 -71.28 -17.05
CA ASN A 840 -12.32 -70.12 -17.72
C ASN A 840 -11.99 -68.79 -17.01
N SER A 841 -11.18 -68.82 -15.95
CA SER A 841 -10.86 -67.61 -15.18
C SER A 841 -10.06 -66.61 -16.04
N ASP A 842 -10.44 -65.34 -15.98
CA ASP A 842 -9.67 -64.22 -16.55
C ASP A 842 -8.61 -63.79 -15.55
N PHE A 843 -7.40 -64.36 -15.68
CA PHE A 843 -6.29 -64.11 -14.77
C PHE A 843 -5.25 -63.20 -15.43
N THR A 844 -5.01 -62.05 -14.81
CA THR A 844 -3.95 -61.11 -15.20
C THR A 844 -3.08 -60.73 -14.00
N TYR A 845 -1.82 -60.38 -14.27
CA TYR A 845 -0.90 -59.80 -13.30
C TYR A 845 0.11 -58.91 -14.01
N SER A 846 0.81 -58.06 -13.26
CA SER A 846 1.90 -57.23 -13.77
C SER A 846 3.19 -57.46 -13.01
N VAL A 847 4.30 -57.30 -13.72
CA VAL A 847 5.64 -57.31 -13.14
C VAL A 847 6.42 -56.08 -13.60
N ASN A 848 7.27 -55.60 -12.72
CA ASN A 848 8.22 -54.54 -13.05
C ASN A 848 9.57 -54.84 -12.42
N TYR A 849 10.60 -54.98 -13.22
CA TYR A 849 11.94 -55.32 -12.71
C TYR A 849 13.01 -54.49 -13.42
N GLY A 850 14.13 -54.31 -12.72
CA GLY A 850 15.20 -53.46 -13.20
C GLY A 850 16.37 -53.34 -12.26
N ILE A 851 17.32 -52.52 -12.70
CA ILE A 851 18.52 -52.13 -11.96
C ILE A 851 18.46 -50.61 -11.76
N ALA A 852 18.71 -50.14 -10.54
CA ALA A 852 18.72 -48.69 -10.25
C ALA A 852 19.90 -47.97 -10.95
N ASP A 853 21.09 -48.58 -10.96
CA ASP A 853 22.27 -48.13 -11.69
C ASP A 853 22.99 -49.31 -12.38
N SER A 854 22.85 -49.37 -13.69
CA SER A 854 23.46 -50.41 -14.52
C SER A 854 24.98 -50.39 -14.56
N LEU A 855 25.63 -49.23 -14.39
CA LEU A 855 27.10 -49.14 -14.42
C LEU A 855 27.69 -49.76 -13.17
N SER A 856 27.07 -49.51 -12.02
CA SER A 856 27.44 -50.15 -10.75
C SER A 856 27.13 -51.65 -10.78
N ALA A 857 26.04 -52.09 -11.41
CA ALA A 857 25.73 -53.50 -11.57
C ALA A 857 26.71 -54.30 -12.42
N VAL A 858 27.22 -53.75 -13.54
CA VAL A 858 28.25 -54.43 -14.36
C VAL A 858 29.56 -54.62 -13.58
N LYS A 859 29.88 -53.69 -12.66
CA LYS A 859 31.04 -53.81 -11.77
C LYS A 859 30.81 -54.84 -10.67
N LEU A 860 29.61 -54.90 -10.11
CA LEU A 860 29.25 -55.79 -9.01
C LEU A 860 29.07 -57.25 -9.45
N LEU A 861 28.35 -57.46 -10.56
CA LEU A 861 28.13 -58.78 -11.15
C LEU A 861 29.42 -59.18 -11.88
N SER A 862 30.38 -59.76 -11.15
CA SER A 862 31.51 -60.48 -11.75
C SER A 862 31.01 -61.69 -12.54
N LYS A 863 31.91 -62.38 -13.27
CA LYS A 863 31.54 -63.47 -14.19
C LYS A 863 30.68 -64.59 -13.56
N ASP A 864 30.75 -64.76 -12.23
CA ASP A 864 30.07 -65.82 -11.49
C ASP A 864 28.89 -65.34 -10.62
N ASN A 865 28.64 -64.03 -10.56
CA ASN A 865 27.56 -63.46 -9.76
C ASN A 865 26.29 -63.25 -10.60
N SER A 866 25.13 -63.57 -10.03
CA SER A 866 23.84 -63.27 -10.66
C SER A 866 22.77 -62.92 -9.63
N VAL A 867 21.78 -62.16 -10.07
CA VAL A 867 20.52 -61.93 -9.32
C VAL A 867 19.38 -62.44 -10.19
N SER A 868 18.55 -63.32 -9.62
CA SER A 868 17.40 -63.89 -10.32
C SER A 868 16.10 -63.53 -9.62
N PHE A 869 15.06 -63.30 -10.42
CA PHE A 869 13.69 -63.12 -9.95
C PHE A 869 12.77 -64.04 -10.72
N THR A 870 11.91 -64.76 -10.00
CA THR A 870 10.98 -65.73 -10.58
C THR A 870 9.57 -65.47 -10.08
N VAL A 871 8.58 -65.56 -10.99
CA VAL A 871 7.16 -65.58 -10.62
C VAL A 871 6.64 -66.99 -10.72
N GLU A 872 6.12 -67.48 -9.60
CA GLU A 872 5.59 -68.83 -9.46
C GLU A 872 4.10 -68.77 -9.12
N LEU A 873 3.33 -69.71 -9.68
CA LEU A 873 1.95 -70.00 -9.27
C LEU A 873 1.97 -71.25 -8.41
N ILE A 874 1.50 -71.13 -7.17
CA ILE A 874 1.66 -72.18 -6.17
C ILE A 874 0.29 -72.72 -5.77
N ASP A 875 0.12 -74.04 -5.81
CA ASP A 875 -1.10 -74.71 -5.36
C ASP A 875 -1.18 -74.67 -3.82
N VAL A 876 -2.23 -74.07 -3.26
CA VAL A 876 -2.36 -73.82 -1.81
C VAL A 876 -2.35 -75.14 -1.01
N LYS A 877 -2.94 -76.20 -1.56
CA LYS A 877 -3.10 -77.47 -0.84
C LYS A 877 -1.81 -78.29 -0.82
N THR A 878 -1.11 -78.34 -1.96
CA THR A 878 0.08 -79.18 -2.13
C THR A 878 1.39 -78.43 -1.88
N GLN A 879 1.34 -77.10 -1.82
CA GLN A 879 2.51 -76.21 -1.74
C GLN A 879 3.50 -76.44 -2.90
N LYS A 880 3.01 -76.97 -4.04
CA LYS A 880 3.82 -77.21 -5.23
C LYS A 880 3.66 -76.07 -6.22
N VAL A 881 4.77 -75.67 -6.82
CA VAL A 881 4.77 -74.80 -8.00
C VAL A 881 4.08 -75.53 -9.15
N ILE A 882 3.00 -74.95 -9.66
CA ILE A 882 2.21 -75.48 -10.78
C ILE A 882 2.35 -74.63 -12.04
N GLY A 883 3.01 -73.47 -11.95
CA GLY A 883 3.38 -72.63 -13.08
C GLY A 883 4.57 -71.73 -12.74
N VAL A 884 5.40 -71.46 -13.73
CA VAL A 884 6.50 -70.49 -13.68
C VAL A 884 6.32 -69.58 -14.89
N TYR A 885 6.18 -68.28 -14.67
CA TYR A 885 5.76 -67.36 -15.74
C TYR A 885 6.79 -66.30 -16.11
N ASP A 886 7.53 -65.77 -15.15
CA ASP A 886 8.68 -64.89 -15.39
C ASP A 886 9.91 -65.51 -14.75
N GLU A 887 11.04 -65.52 -15.48
CA GLU A 887 12.35 -65.90 -14.98
C GLU A 887 13.39 -64.91 -15.51
N VAL A 888 13.72 -63.93 -14.69
CA VAL A 888 14.66 -62.86 -15.03
C VAL A 888 15.98 -63.15 -14.33
N LYS A 889 17.07 -63.19 -15.10
CA LYS A 889 18.42 -63.38 -14.55
C LYS A 889 19.37 -62.27 -15.00
N TYR A 890 19.78 -61.45 -14.04
CA TYR A 890 20.81 -60.45 -14.22
C TYR A 890 22.19 -61.07 -14.05
N THR A 891 23.06 -60.84 -15.04
CA THR A 891 24.47 -61.27 -15.05
C THR A 891 25.34 -60.12 -15.57
N GLN A 892 26.66 -60.23 -15.51
CA GLN A 892 27.56 -59.20 -16.05
C GLN A 892 27.23 -58.79 -17.50
N SER A 893 26.88 -59.78 -18.34
CA SER A 893 26.54 -59.59 -19.75
C SER A 893 25.06 -59.26 -20.00
N ASN A 894 24.21 -59.43 -18.97
CA ASN A 894 22.77 -59.17 -19.05
C ASN A 894 22.34 -58.20 -17.93
N THR A 895 22.62 -56.91 -18.12
CA THR A 895 22.27 -55.83 -17.19
C THR A 895 21.31 -54.80 -17.81
N THR A 896 20.65 -55.12 -18.92
CA THR A 896 19.94 -54.15 -19.77
C THR A 896 18.47 -53.95 -19.48
N ASP A 897 17.85 -54.85 -18.73
CA ASP A 897 16.39 -54.98 -18.81
C ASP A 897 15.70 -54.14 -17.72
N TYR A 898 15.16 -52.98 -18.12
CA TYR A 898 13.98 -52.40 -17.47
C TYR A 898 12.76 -52.91 -18.22
N ASN A 899 11.94 -53.72 -17.57
CA ASN A 899 10.70 -54.20 -18.14
C ASN A 899 9.55 -53.88 -17.20
N ASN A 900 8.44 -53.41 -17.78
CA ASN A 900 7.16 -53.26 -17.12
C ASN A 900 6.12 -53.96 -17.99
N ILE A 901 5.75 -55.17 -17.60
CA ILE A 901 4.99 -56.11 -18.44
C ILE A 901 3.69 -56.45 -17.72
N LYS A 902 2.59 -56.48 -18.48
CA LYS A 902 1.32 -57.05 -18.04
C LYS A 902 1.08 -58.36 -18.76
N TYR A 903 0.70 -59.38 -18.01
CA TYR A 903 0.42 -60.71 -18.53
C TYR A 903 -1.06 -61.04 -18.39
N LYS A 904 -1.54 -61.81 -19.36
CA LYS A 904 -2.81 -62.54 -19.27
C LYS A 904 -2.48 -64.03 -19.36
N VAL A 905 -2.86 -64.78 -18.33
CA VAL A 905 -2.53 -66.19 -18.20
C VAL A 905 -3.63 -67.03 -18.84
N ASP A 906 -3.27 -67.99 -19.69
CA ASP A 906 -4.21 -69.00 -20.18
C ASP A 906 -4.47 -70.03 -19.07
N THR A 907 -5.69 -70.04 -18.54
CA THR A 907 -6.10 -70.90 -17.43
C THR A 907 -6.63 -72.27 -17.90
N LYS A 908 -6.67 -72.54 -19.21
CA LYS A 908 -7.17 -73.83 -19.74
C LYS A 908 -6.38 -75.02 -19.19
N GLY A 909 -7.11 -75.99 -18.65
CA GLY A 909 -6.55 -77.24 -18.16
C GLY A 909 -6.08 -77.20 -16.69
N ILE A 910 -6.16 -76.05 -16.02
CA ILE A 910 -5.76 -75.91 -14.61
C ILE A 910 -6.68 -76.70 -13.65
N GLY A 911 -7.93 -76.94 -14.05
CA GLY A 911 -8.97 -77.56 -13.22
C GLY A 911 -9.74 -76.51 -12.41
N ASN A 912 -10.10 -76.82 -11.17
CA ASN A 912 -10.60 -75.86 -10.18
C ASN A 912 -9.64 -75.93 -8.97
N ARG A 913 -8.84 -74.89 -8.76
CA ARG A 913 -7.74 -74.89 -7.77
C ARG A 913 -7.70 -73.59 -7.00
N GLU A 914 -7.29 -73.69 -5.75
CA GLU A 914 -6.91 -72.55 -4.92
C GLU A 914 -5.38 -72.37 -5.03
N VAL A 915 -4.94 -71.15 -5.34
CA VAL A 915 -3.55 -70.82 -5.68
C VAL A 915 -3.11 -69.52 -5.00
N PHE A 916 -1.79 -69.30 -4.95
CA PHE A 916 -1.14 -68.02 -4.63
C PHE A 916 -0.42 -67.44 -5.84
#